data_AF-A0A5N4DMN6-F1
#
_entry.id   AF-A0A5N4DMN6-F1
#
_cell.length_a   1.000
_cell.length_b   1.000
_cell.length_c   1.000
_cell.angle_alpha   90.00
_cell.angle_beta   90.00
_cell.angle_gamma   90.00
#
_symmetry.space_group_name_H-M   'P 1'
#
loop_
_entity.id
_entity.type
_entity.pdbx_description
1 polymer ?
#
loop_
_entity_poly.entity_id
_entity_poly.type
_entity_poly.pdbx_seq_one_letter_code
_entity_poly.pdbx_strand_id
1 'polypeptide(L)'
;MLIADSLKYPDLQASVPSVAKAMALIHLSAASYQGHLCPELPLVTPKTFLDFLDTFVLLQQQLTLQIKNKAQRIQNALGNLRMLIEQHNAHSNLVFALEQQLKGSRESLSRLQHQWDQRKLLYGRQLAECQQQENLIEKLTKQRDALRAQHEAFLEQMGKAFLGPLSQLQVADFEEIRSYRAPPESVVQVTDALCDLFHRETGWASAKQLLCTEDFYQELVVFPKEKMTDSEMIKLSLALKAPGMSDAALRAVSIPAASLAAWLWAVLCYGLAQRRGLPTGLLLRQVEATLAREQARLAHYHFQAQEILKYDLSLSKKLEDAQAAHRHVVENLHQAKCGQYHKWPIKAALLTPMDSWTTELQKLKGHCTTVLGDALLCSAAVVYLGPFPPARRQELLDKWLALSRGCQETLGPDDVAQALKQTQKSVVMPPKNPLLSTRSPFSLLSLLSSKSQQFQWDRDLKPQAKSARLAGLLLRSHTHYFSCRWPLLLDPSNQALIWLNPLPLEETRCSAPGPTEGRGKGFKRNQGKEPKEEDTEEEDVDSDEECEKTKEQEAEERGNEEEQEEKEQEEDEEEEETERQEPVTQAPPPPHLHIFSGSDPELGPQLREAAASGQPVLLTNMELGLECPELQWLLQREQLSPPQVQPGFCLYLSTALCLSALEKVLGCELLKGLNVLDLGMNMEILEEEMLHEILCVECPELESHWQDLKIRFLDTWEAVEAAEERLLTMLLLQNSKHQKPAKFLRGIVRAQAGLCQLRVHCEELEELRLQEAASCAPYRRVVWHGMAIVKALSPLQNLLPLFCVSPENCLAATRRALNSMKREIHHREELPCHLLQLKRQLTRQLLGSAVATLGLTQVPLVGALGALAVLRMARKAPELERLALWPGLAASPSTDHRKLVSGVARPAWLGPRAWHECGVLELLPPFAGLCASLAGHSSVWQAYLSLPSTVLGPAPGPGTDPLSLLQKLILWRVLRPECLASALAAFTTSILGRPLDENLGTSTIPFEQSQATQPVLILLPPPGHPTASLHPLTVIQKLAAKHEQVCTQPLSHRATELLRAGMGCGAPLPAFSWIFLDYSGTFEVICGGQKHLEVIALGSEAWDPVSAVVGTLRQAMHKGHWLVLENLVSDLELELPLAQQVSRNVATVHRDFRLWLIVSAEAVASLPAILTQHSMPVFWDQSLELGHVLVDSVELAQQGLSVQPPARVLPLLLLHGLLLHRQLYGMKLQAHRGRW
;
A
#
# COMPACT_ATOMS: atom_id res chain seq x y z
N MET A 1 -7.66 -25.77 19.84
CA MET A 1 -8.75 -25.00 20.50
C MET A 1 -8.58 -23.52 20.15
N LEU A 2 -9.43 -22.99 19.27
CA LEU A 2 -9.79 -21.56 19.04
C LEU A 2 -10.54 -21.46 17.68
N ILE A 3 -11.42 -22.42 17.41
CA ILE A 3 -12.34 -22.36 16.27
C ILE A 3 -13.63 -21.72 16.82
N ALA A 4 -14.06 -20.63 16.18
CA ALA A 4 -15.33 -19.93 16.40
C ALA A 4 -15.47 -19.09 17.68
N ASP A 5 -14.68 -18.02 17.82
CA ASP A 5 -15.26 -16.79 18.38
C ASP A 5 -16.13 -16.18 17.29
N SER A 6 -17.42 -16.48 17.30
CA SER A 6 -18.41 -15.78 16.47
C SER A 6 -18.24 -14.27 16.69
N LEU A 7 -18.11 -13.50 15.62
CA LEU A 7 -18.09 -12.02 15.68
C LEU A 7 -19.29 -11.56 16.53
N LYS A 8 -19.03 -11.01 17.71
CA LYS A 8 -20.06 -10.55 18.64
C LYS A 8 -20.52 -9.16 18.20
N TYR A 9 -21.73 -9.08 17.67
CA TYR A 9 -22.39 -7.81 17.36
C TYR A 9 -23.25 -7.38 18.57
N PRO A 10 -23.32 -6.08 18.88
CA PRO A 10 -24.24 -5.57 19.88
C PRO A 10 -25.67 -5.85 19.43
N ASP A 11 -26.50 -6.33 20.36
CA ASP A 11 -27.92 -6.53 20.09
C ASP A 11 -28.60 -5.16 19.94
N LEU A 12 -29.19 -4.94 18.75
CA LEU A 12 -29.91 -3.72 18.45
C LEU A 12 -31.10 -3.54 19.40
N GLN A 13 -31.83 -4.62 19.73
CA GLN A 13 -33.01 -4.54 20.62
C GLN A 13 -32.64 -4.03 22.01
N ALA A 14 -31.54 -4.55 22.59
CA ALA A 14 -31.04 -4.10 23.87
C ALA A 14 -30.53 -2.64 23.84
N SER A 15 -30.08 -2.16 22.67
CA SER A 15 -29.48 -0.82 22.49
C SER A 15 -30.48 0.26 22.03
N VAL A 16 -31.74 -0.09 21.74
CA VAL A 16 -32.76 0.87 21.28
C VAL A 16 -32.89 2.11 22.19
N PRO A 17 -32.94 2.00 23.53
CA PRO A 17 -33.11 3.19 24.38
C PRO A 17 -31.94 4.17 24.30
N SER A 18 -30.70 3.68 24.19
CA SER A 18 -29.52 4.54 24.07
C SER A 18 -29.42 5.16 22.68
N VAL A 19 -29.71 4.39 21.62
CA VAL A 19 -29.78 4.87 20.24
C VAL A 19 -30.85 5.96 20.11
N ALA A 20 -32.08 5.71 20.55
CA ALA A 20 -33.17 6.68 20.48
C ALA A 20 -32.85 7.98 21.23
N LYS A 21 -32.26 7.88 22.43
CA LYS A 21 -31.83 9.05 23.21
C LYS A 21 -30.74 9.84 22.47
N ALA A 22 -29.74 9.16 21.90
CA ALA A 22 -28.69 9.82 21.13
C ALA A 22 -29.24 10.49 19.88
N MET A 23 -30.13 9.82 19.14
CA MET A 23 -30.74 10.37 17.92
C MET A 23 -31.56 11.63 18.20
N ALA A 24 -32.36 11.63 19.27
CA ALA A 24 -33.15 12.79 19.67
C ALA A 24 -32.26 14.00 20.01
N LEU A 25 -31.17 13.79 20.75
CA LEU A 25 -30.24 14.86 21.11
C LEU A 25 -29.46 15.39 19.91
N ILE A 26 -29.05 14.51 18.98
CA ILE A 26 -28.43 14.90 17.70
C ILE A 26 -29.40 15.77 16.90
N HIS A 27 -30.64 15.35 16.73
CA HIS A 27 -31.66 16.11 16.00
C HIS A 27 -31.90 17.51 16.62
N LEU A 28 -32.07 17.58 17.94
CA LEU A 28 -32.25 18.85 18.66
C LEU A 28 -31.03 19.76 18.54
N SER A 29 -29.82 19.19 18.59
CA SER A 29 -28.59 19.97 18.39
C SER A 29 -28.50 20.54 16.98
N ALA A 30 -28.82 19.75 15.94
CA ALA A 30 -28.80 20.21 14.56
C ALA A 30 -29.85 21.31 14.32
N ALA A 31 -31.06 21.15 14.85
CA ALA A 31 -32.11 22.17 14.79
C ALA A 31 -31.68 23.48 15.47
N SER A 32 -31.07 23.39 16.66
CA SER A 32 -30.51 24.54 17.37
C SER A 32 -29.44 25.28 16.54
N TYR A 33 -28.47 24.55 16.00
CA TYR A 33 -27.40 25.15 15.18
C TYR A 33 -27.96 25.81 13.91
N GLN A 34 -28.94 25.17 13.28
CA GLN A 34 -29.60 25.70 12.10
C GLN A 34 -30.33 27.01 12.40
N GLY A 35 -31.08 27.09 13.50
CA GLY A 35 -31.80 28.30 13.91
C GLY A 35 -30.89 29.50 14.17
N HIS A 36 -29.62 29.27 14.54
CA HIS A 36 -28.62 30.34 14.66
C HIS A 36 -27.96 30.69 13.32
N LEU A 37 -27.82 29.73 12.41
CA LEU A 37 -27.22 29.95 11.10
C LEU A 37 -28.18 30.78 10.22
N CYS A 38 -29.42 30.32 10.06
CA CYS A 38 -30.46 31.00 9.28
C CYS A 38 -31.85 30.73 9.89
N PRO A 39 -32.34 31.61 10.79
CA PRO A 39 -33.60 31.38 11.50
C PRO A 39 -34.83 31.33 10.58
N GLU A 40 -34.75 31.93 9.39
CA GLU A 40 -35.87 32.05 8.44
C GLU A 40 -36.12 30.75 7.64
N LEU A 41 -35.14 29.83 7.59
CA LEU A 41 -35.21 28.62 6.77
C LEU A 41 -35.52 27.34 7.58
N PRO A 42 -36.56 26.56 7.24
CA PRO A 42 -36.89 25.32 7.96
C PRO A 42 -36.11 24.11 7.42
N LEU A 43 -34.77 24.11 7.53
CA LEU A 43 -33.92 23.03 6.97
C LEU A 43 -33.92 21.74 7.81
N VAL A 44 -34.26 21.83 9.10
CA VAL A 44 -34.44 20.67 9.99
C VAL A 44 -35.93 20.48 10.25
N THR A 45 -36.47 19.31 9.87
CA THR A 45 -37.91 19.02 9.89
C THR A 45 -38.16 17.61 10.45
N PRO A 46 -39.41 17.26 10.79
CA PRO A 46 -39.72 15.87 11.15
C PRO A 46 -39.33 14.86 10.06
N LYS A 47 -39.38 15.25 8.78
CA LYS A 47 -38.92 14.42 7.65
C LYS A 47 -37.41 14.18 7.70
N THR A 48 -36.61 15.17 8.12
CA THR A 48 -35.16 14.97 8.28
C THR A 48 -34.84 13.94 9.37
N PHE A 49 -35.67 13.85 10.41
CA PHE A 49 -35.54 12.79 11.42
C PHE A 49 -35.87 11.40 10.88
N LEU A 50 -36.84 11.28 9.96
CA LEU A 50 -37.14 10.02 9.28
C LEU A 50 -35.99 9.59 8.36
N ASP A 51 -35.46 10.51 7.54
CA ASP A 51 -34.28 10.23 6.72
C ASP A 51 -33.08 9.77 7.58
N PHE A 52 -32.93 10.32 8.79
CA PHE A 52 -31.90 9.91 9.74
C PHE A 52 -32.11 8.48 10.24
N LEU A 53 -33.34 8.06 10.51
CA LEU A 53 -33.67 6.68 10.89
C LEU A 53 -33.39 5.70 9.75
N ASP A 54 -33.86 6.01 8.54
CA ASP A 54 -33.68 5.14 7.37
C ASP A 54 -32.21 5.01 7.00
N THR A 55 -31.47 6.13 7.02
CA THR A 55 -30.03 6.15 6.77
C THR A 55 -29.26 5.37 7.85
N PHE A 56 -29.66 5.46 9.11
CA PHE A 56 -29.05 4.69 10.19
C PHE A 56 -29.21 3.18 9.96
N VAL A 57 -30.42 2.73 9.64
CA VAL A 57 -30.70 1.30 9.38
C VAL A 57 -29.88 0.80 8.18
N LEU A 58 -29.85 1.57 7.09
CA LEU A 58 -29.09 1.23 5.89
C LEU A 58 -27.58 1.12 6.18
N LEU A 59 -26.98 2.16 6.78
CA LEU A 59 -25.55 2.19 7.06
C LEU A 59 -25.14 1.13 8.10
N GLN A 60 -25.99 0.86 9.09
CA GLN A 60 -25.73 -0.20 10.07
C GLN A 60 -25.66 -1.58 9.40
N GLN A 61 -26.59 -1.88 8.48
CA GLN A 61 -26.58 -3.14 7.74
C GLN A 61 -25.35 -3.23 6.82
N GLN A 62 -25.04 -2.16 6.08
CA GLN A 62 -23.91 -2.10 5.16
C GLN A 62 -22.57 -2.26 5.88
N LEU A 63 -22.33 -1.50 6.96
CA LEU A 63 -21.10 -1.61 7.75
C LEU A 63 -20.97 -3.00 8.38
N THR A 64 -22.06 -3.57 8.88
CA THR A 64 -22.07 -4.93 9.43
C THR A 64 -21.65 -5.94 8.37
N LEU A 65 -22.23 -5.88 7.17
CA LEU A 65 -21.92 -6.79 6.07
C LEU A 65 -20.48 -6.64 5.58
N GLN A 66 -19.99 -5.40 5.45
CA GLN A 66 -18.60 -5.13 5.07
C GLN A 66 -17.61 -5.70 6.09
N ILE A 67 -17.86 -5.51 7.39
CA ILE A 67 -17.01 -6.06 8.46
C ILE A 67 -17.06 -7.60 8.42
N LYS A 68 -18.25 -8.20 8.26
CA LYS A 68 -18.41 -9.67 8.17
C LYS A 68 -17.61 -10.25 7.01
N ASN A 69 -17.78 -9.71 5.80
CA ASN A 69 -17.13 -10.23 4.61
C ASN A 69 -15.60 -10.12 4.71
N LYS A 70 -15.08 -8.96 5.15
CA LYS A 70 -13.64 -8.76 5.36
C LYS A 70 -13.08 -9.70 6.43
N ALA A 71 -13.78 -9.84 7.55
CA ALA A 71 -13.35 -10.71 8.65
C ALA A 71 -13.34 -12.19 8.23
N GLN A 72 -14.38 -12.66 7.52
CA GLN A 72 -14.45 -14.02 6.98
C GLN A 72 -13.32 -14.30 6.01
N ARG A 73 -13.05 -13.37 5.09
CA ARG A 73 -11.98 -13.50 4.10
C ARG A 73 -10.60 -13.64 4.76
N ILE A 74 -10.30 -12.77 5.72
CA ILE A 74 -9.06 -12.83 6.51
C ILE A 74 -9.00 -14.10 7.36
N GLN A 75 -10.10 -14.50 7.99
CA GLN A 75 -10.16 -15.69 8.84
C GLN A 75 -9.90 -16.98 8.05
N ASN A 76 -10.45 -17.08 6.83
CA ASN A 76 -10.20 -18.19 5.92
C ASN A 76 -8.72 -18.24 5.50
N ALA A 77 -8.15 -17.10 5.10
CA ALA A 77 -6.73 -17.01 4.73
C ALA A 77 -5.81 -17.38 5.91
N LEU A 78 -6.11 -16.91 7.13
CA LEU A 78 -5.39 -17.31 8.36
C LEU A 78 -5.56 -18.79 8.71
N GLY A 79 -6.71 -19.39 8.38
CA GLY A 79 -6.92 -20.84 8.49
C GLY A 79 -5.96 -21.59 7.59
N ASN A 80 -5.91 -21.21 6.32
CA ASN A 80 -5.04 -21.80 5.29
C ASN A 80 -3.55 -21.62 5.62
N LEU A 81 -3.15 -20.44 6.10
CA LEU A 81 -1.78 -20.18 6.57
C LEU A 81 -1.36 -21.08 7.74
N ARG A 82 -2.26 -21.28 8.73
CA ARG A 82 -1.99 -22.19 9.85
C ARG A 82 -1.83 -23.63 9.38
N MET A 83 -2.72 -24.08 8.49
CA MET A 83 -2.62 -25.41 7.87
C MET A 83 -1.27 -25.58 7.13
N LEU A 84 -0.84 -24.59 6.37
CA LEU A 84 0.46 -24.60 5.68
C LEU A 84 1.65 -24.70 6.65
N ILE A 85 1.63 -23.93 7.73
CA ILE A 85 2.70 -23.97 8.74
C ILE A 85 2.73 -25.33 9.45
N GLU A 86 1.56 -25.89 9.79
CA GLU A 86 1.45 -27.22 10.40
C GLU A 86 1.97 -28.32 9.46
N GLN A 87 1.58 -28.28 8.17
CA GLN A 87 2.08 -29.19 7.14
C GLN A 87 3.60 -29.09 6.96
N HIS A 88 4.13 -27.87 6.90
CA HIS A 88 5.57 -27.63 6.81
C HIS A 88 6.32 -28.16 8.04
N ASN A 89 5.81 -27.93 9.25
CA ASN A 89 6.42 -28.43 10.49
C ASN A 89 6.41 -29.96 10.53
N ALA A 90 5.30 -30.60 10.14
CA ALA A 90 5.20 -32.06 10.09
C ALA A 90 6.22 -32.65 9.10
N HIS A 91 6.36 -32.04 7.92
CA HIS A 91 7.35 -32.46 6.92
C HIS A 91 8.80 -32.22 7.37
N SER A 92 9.09 -31.08 8.00
CA SER A 92 10.42 -30.78 8.56
C SER A 92 10.81 -31.78 9.67
N ASN A 93 9.87 -32.12 10.55
CA ASN A 93 10.06 -33.13 11.59
C ASN A 93 10.29 -34.54 11.00
N LEU A 94 9.59 -34.89 9.91
CA LEU A 94 9.79 -36.16 9.20
C LEU A 94 11.21 -36.24 8.63
N VAL A 95 11.68 -35.19 7.94
CA VAL A 95 13.04 -35.14 7.40
C VAL A 95 14.06 -35.24 8.53
N PHE A 96 13.88 -34.51 9.62
CA PHE A 96 14.76 -34.59 10.80
C PHE A 96 14.79 -36.01 11.39
N ALA A 97 13.65 -36.67 11.53
CA ALA A 97 13.57 -38.04 12.03
C ALA A 97 14.29 -39.04 11.10
N LEU A 98 14.11 -38.91 9.78
CA LEU A 98 14.79 -39.73 8.78
C LEU A 98 16.31 -39.50 8.77
N GLU A 99 16.77 -38.26 8.96
CA GLU A 99 18.20 -37.95 9.11
C GLU A 99 18.82 -38.62 10.35
N GLN A 100 18.10 -38.63 11.48
CA GLN A 100 18.52 -39.34 12.69
C GLN A 100 18.56 -40.86 12.46
N GLN A 101 17.54 -41.41 11.79
CA GLN A 101 17.52 -42.84 11.43
C GLN A 101 18.64 -43.22 10.45
N LEU A 102 18.98 -42.34 9.51
CA LEU A 102 20.10 -42.55 8.60
C LEU A 102 21.42 -42.62 9.38
N LYS A 103 21.62 -41.71 10.35
CA LYS A 103 22.80 -41.71 11.20
C LYS A 103 22.91 -43.01 12.01
N GLY A 104 21.82 -43.42 12.67
CA GLY A 104 21.79 -44.67 13.43
C GLY A 104 22.02 -45.92 12.58
N SER A 105 21.39 -45.99 11.41
CA SER A 105 21.59 -47.13 10.48
C SER A 105 23.03 -47.18 9.94
N ARG A 106 23.64 -46.04 9.62
CA ARG A 106 25.05 -45.95 9.18
C ARG A 106 26.01 -46.48 10.24
N GLU A 107 25.85 -46.07 11.50
CA GLU A 107 26.69 -46.55 12.61
C GLU A 107 26.53 -48.07 12.84
N SER A 108 25.31 -48.57 12.71
CA SER A 108 25.02 -50.01 12.84
C SER A 108 25.66 -50.82 11.69
N LEU A 109 25.60 -50.30 10.46
CA LEU A 109 26.23 -50.91 9.30
C LEU A 109 27.74 -50.96 9.44
N SER A 110 28.39 -49.84 9.78
CA SER A 110 29.84 -49.80 9.96
C SER A 110 30.32 -50.79 11.02
N ARG A 111 29.52 -50.98 12.07
CA ARG A 111 29.83 -51.96 13.13
C ARG A 111 29.73 -53.39 12.60
N LEU A 112 28.67 -53.73 11.87
CA LEU A 112 28.48 -55.07 11.30
C LEU A 112 29.51 -55.38 10.22
N GLN A 113 29.84 -54.41 9.35
CA GLN A 113 30.92 -54.53 8.36
C GLN A 113 32.26 -54.80 9.03
N HIS A 114 32.61 -54.03 10.06
CA HIS A 114 33.86 -54.28 10.78
C HIS A 114 33.92 -55.68 11.42
N GLN A 115 32.81 -56.14 11.99
CA GLN A 115 32.72 -57.51 12.53
C GLN A 115 32.85 -58.59 11.45
N TRP A 116 32.24 -58.37 10.29
CA TRP A 116 32.33 -59.25 9.14
C TRP A 116 33.77 -59.38 8.63
N ASP A 117 34.46 -58.24 8.46
CA ASP A 117 35.85 -58.23 7.98
C ASP A 117 36.81 -58.94 8.93
N GLN A 118 36.65 -58.73 10.25
CA GLN A 118 37.42 -59.45 11.27
C GLN A 118 37.18 -60.97 11.20
N ARG A 119 35.92 -61.39 11.06
CA ARG A 119 35.50 -62.80 11.00
C ARG A 119 36.02 -63.50 9.74
N LYS A 120 35.92 -62.85 8.58
CA LYS A 120 36.46 -63.35 7.31
C LYS A 120 37.94 -63.66 7.41
N LEU A 121 38.69 -62.82 8.12
CA LEU A 121 40.12 -63.00 8.35
C LEU A 121 40.43 -64.17 9.29
N LEU A 122 39.60 -64.38 10.33
CA LEU A 122 39.68 -65.55 11.21
C LEU A 122 39.37 -66.86 10.47
N TYR A 123 38.31 -66.89 9.66
CA TYR A 123 37.95 -68.06 8.85
C TYR A 123 39.05 -68.42 7.84
N GLY A 124 39.65 -67.43 7.19
CA GLY A 124 40.79 -67.63 6.28
C GLY A 124 42.03 -68.21 6.97
N ARG A 125 42.34 -67.77 8.20
CA ARG A 125 43.42 -68.36 9.02
C ARG A 125 43.14 -69.82 9.35
N GLN A 126 41.91 -70.13 9.77
CA GLN A 126 41.51 -71.49 10.14
C GLN A 126 41.60 -72.47 8.95
N LEU A 127 41.23 -72.02 7.74
CA LEU A 127 41.39 -72.83 6.53
C LEU A 127 42.85 -73.09 6.17
N ALA A 128 43.74 -72.10 6.36
CA ALA A 128 45.17 -72.28 6.13
C ALA A 128 45.78 -73.30 7.10
N GLU A 129 45.35 -73.31 8.35
CA GLU A 129 45.74 -74.33 9.35
C GLU A 129 45.25 -75.74 8.94
N CYS A 130 44.02 -75.86 8.42
CA CYS A 130 43.52 -77.13 7.88
C CYS A 130 44.41 -77.63 6.73
N GLN A 131 44.74 -76.77 5.76
CA GLN A 131 45.59 -77.12 4.62
C GLN A 131 47.00 -77.51 5.03
N GLN A 132 47.60 -76.81 6.01
CA GLN A 132 48.91 -77.17 6.53
C GLN A 132 48.91 -78.58 7.16
N GLN A 133 47.84 -78.90 7.90
CA GLN A 133 47.67 -80.20 8.53
C GLN A 133 47.41 -81.32 7.51
N GLU A 134 46.63 -81.07 6.45
CA GLU A 134 46.41 -82.00 5.32
C GLU A 134 47.73 -82.38 4.65
N ASN A 135 48.56 -81.37 4.33
CA ASN A 135 49.87 -81.56 3.70
C ASN A 135 50.84 -82.38 4.57
N LEU A 136 50.78 -82.23 5.90
CA LEU A 136 51.59 -83.02 6.82
C LEU A 136 51.18 -84.49 6.83
N ILE A 137 49.87 -84.77 6.86
CA ILE A 137 49.32 -86.12 6.79
C ILE A 137 49.73 -86.79 5.47
N GLU A 138 49.64 -86.07 4.34
CA GLU A 138 50.00 -86.61 3.02
C GLU A 138 51.47 -87.08 2.98
N LYS A 139 52.38 -86.29 3.54
CA LYS A 139 53.81 -86.64 3.65
C LYS A 139 54.03 -87.90 4.51
N LEU A 140 53.34 -88.02 5.64
CA LEU A 140 53.43 -89.17 6.53
C LEU A 140 52.85 -90.45 5.90
N THR A 141 51.77 -90.35 5.11
CA THR A 141 51.24 -91.49 4.33
C THR A 141 52.24 -92.03 3.32
N LYS A 142 52.90 -91.15 2.56
CA LYS A 142 53.93 -91.54 1.58
C LYS A 142 55.10 -92.27 2.25
N GLN A 143 55.52 -91.82 3.43
CA GLN A 143 56.58 -92.47 4.21
C GLN A 143 56.18 -93.87 4.72
N ARG A 144 54.93 -94.05 5.19
CA ARG A 144 54.41 -95.36 5.59
C ARG A 144 54.46 -96.36 4.43
N ASP A 145 53.98 -95.97 3.25
CA ASP A 145 53.89 -96.88 2.10
C ASP A 145 55.24 -97.39 1.62
N ALA A 146 56.23 -96.50 1.56
CA ALA A 146 57.60 -96.86 1.18
C ALA A 146 58.22 -97.89 2.13
N LEU A 147 58.03 -97.69 3.45
CA LEU A 147 58.55 -98.61 4.48
C LEU A 147 57.85 -99.98 4.46
N ARG A 148 56.55 -100.01 4.15
CA ARG A 148 55.78 -101.24 4.04
C ARG A 148 56.25 -102.09 2.85
N ALA A 149 56.41 -101.48 1.67
CA ALA A 149 56.87 -102.17 0.47
C ALA A 149 58.28 -102.76 0.63
N GLN A 150 59.17 -102.05 1.35
CA GLN A 150 60.54 -102.53 1.60
C GLN A 150 60.60 -103.76 2.52
N HIS A 151 59.66 -103.88 3.47
CA HIS A 151 59.62 -105.01 4.40
C HIS A 151 59.07 -106.28 3.73
N GLU A 152 58.07 -106.16 2.85
CA GLU A 152 57.46 -107.29 2.14
C GLU A 152 58.40 -107.91 1.10
N ALA A 153 59.11 -107.08 0.31
CA ALA A 153 60.05 -107.55 -0.70
C ALA A 153 61.22 -108.36 -0.10
N PHE A 154 61.67 -108.02 1.12
CA PHE A 154 62.72 -108.76 1.83
C PHE A 154 62.30 -110.19 2.19
N LEU A 155 61.04 -110.41 2.56
CA LEU A 155 60.54 -111.72 2.99
C LEU A 155 60.33 -112.68 1.80
N GLU A 156 59.87 -112.18 0.65
CA GLU A 156 59.64 -113.00 -0.54
C GLU A 156 60.93 -113.57 -1.17
N GLN A 157 62.01 -112.77 -1.19
CA GLN A 157 63.27 -113.14 -1.84
C GLN A 157 63.96 -114.33 -1.15
N MET A 158 63.84 -114.41 0.19
CA MET A 158 64.46 -115.48 1.00
C MET A 158 63.68 -116.80 0.98
N GLY A 159 62.37 -116.77 0.73
CA GLY A 159 61.54 -117.98 0.59
C GLY A 159 61.93 -118.84 -0.61
N LYS A 160 62.36 -118.22 -1.72
CA LYS A 160 62.76 -118.92 -2.96
C LYS A 160 64.11 -119.65 -2.85
N ALA A 161 65.05 -119.13 -2.07
CA ALA A 161 66.39 -119.72 -1.89
C ALA A 161 66.38 -121.04 -1.09
N PHE A 162 65.35 -121.27 -0.26
CA PHE A 162 65.20 -122.47 0.57
C PHE A 162 64.72 -123.70 -0.21
N LEU A 163 63.87 -123.53 -1.23
CA LEU A 163 63.25 -124.66 -1.95
C LEU A 163 64.16 -125.30 -3.01
N GLY A 164 65.21 -124.62 -3.47
CA GLY A 164 66.05 -125.04 -4.60
C GLY A 164 66.81 -126.37 -4.41
N PRO A 165 67.47 -126.62 -3.26
CA PRO A 165 68.18 -127.89 -3.02
C PRO A 165 67.26 -129.10 -2.83
N LEU A 166 66.00 -128.87 -2.46
CA LEU A 166 64.98 -129.89 -2.17
C LEU A 166 64.41 -130.56 -3.43
N SER A 167 64.41 -129.86 -4.57
CA SER A 167 63.94 -130.39 -5.86
C SER A 167 64.94 -131.35 -6.54
N GLN A 168 66.13 -131.54 -5.97
CA GLN A 168 67.17 -132.45 -6.51
C GLN A 168 67.10 -133.88 -5.93
N LEU A 169 66.25 -134.13 -4.92
CA LEU A 169 66.04 -135.44 -4.29
C LEU A 169 64.83 -136.15 -4.92
N GLN A 170 64.98 -137.42 -5.33
CA GLN A 170 63.90 -138.28 -5.85
C GLN A 170 63.58 -139.43 -4.88
N VAL A 171 62.36 -139.99 -4.96
CA VAL A 171 61.92 -141.05 -4.03
C VAL A 171 62.79 -142.32 -4.12
N ALA A 172 63.29 -142.64 -5.32
CA ALA A 172 64.20 -143.77 -5.56
C ALA A 172 65.55 -143.64 -4.83
N ASP A 173 66.01 -142.42 -4.57
CA ASP A 173 67.30 -142.14 -3.91
C ASP A 173 67.30 -142.61 -2.45
N PHE A 174 66.12 -142.60 -1.80
CA PHE A 174 65.97 -143.11 -0.44
C PHE A 174 65.97 -144.64 -0.37
N GLU A 175 65.53 -145.34 -1.43
CA GLU A 175 65.59 -146.81 -1.49
C GLU A 175 67.02 -147.33 -1.61
N GLU A 176 67.89 -146.59 -2.32
CA GLU A 176 69.33 -146.89 -2.40
C GLU A 176 69.95 -146.88 -1.00
N ILE A 177 69.77 -145.79 -0.24
CA ILE A 177 70.30 -145.67 1.12
C ILE A 177 69.70 -146.76 2.05
N ARG A 178 68.41 -147.10 1.91
CA ARG A 178 67.76 -148.16 2.72
C ARG A 178 68.33 -149.56 2.46
N SER A 179 68.84 -149.84 1.25
CA SER A 179 69.27 -151.19 0.86
C SER A 179 70.58 -151.64 1.49
N TYR A 180 71.38 -150.74 2.07
CA TYR A 180 72.68 -151.08 2.65
C TYR A 180 72.55 -152.00 3.88
N ARG A 181 73.31 -153.13 3.86
CA ARG A 181 73.47 -154.05 5.01
C ARG A 181 74.52 -153.55 6.01
N ALA A 182 75.54 -152.84 5.53
CA ALA A 182 76.53 -152.10 6.34
C ALA A 182 76.92 -150.81 5.57
N PRO A 183 76.47 -149.62 5.99
CA PRO A 183 76.67 -148.38 5.24
C PRO A 183 78.10 -147.79 5.41
N PRO A 184 78.61 -147.03 4.41
CA PRO A 184 79.84 -146.25 4.55
C PRO A 184 79.72 -145.15 5.61
N GLU A 185 80.83 -144.82 6.26
CA GLU A 185 80.88 -143.86 7.39
C GLU A 185 80.40 -142.44 7.03
N SER A 186 80.61 -141.99 5.79
CA SER A 186 80.10 -140.70 5.30
C SER A 186 78.58 -140.65 5.14
N VAL A 187 77.94 -141.77 4.78
CA VAL A 187 76.47 -141.87 4.71
C VAL A 187 75.90 -141.83 6.12
N VAL A 188 76.55 -142.50 7.09
CA VAL A 188 76.15 -142.49 8.50
C VAL A 188 76.16 -141.05 9.05
N GLN A 189 77.20 -140.26 8.79
CA GLN A 189 77.28 -138.86 9.24
C GLN A 189 76.18 -137.95 8.67
N VAL A 190 75.82 -138.10 7.38
CA VAL A 190 74.69 -137.36 6.79
C VAL A 190 73.38 -137.77 7.46
N THR A 191 73.17 -139.07 7.67
CA THR A 191 71.93 -139.55 8.29
C THR A 191 71.83 -139.22 9.78
N ASP A 192 72.96 -139.14 10.49
CA ASP A 192 73.00 -138.68 11.88
C ASP A 192 72.66 -137.20 11.99
N ALA A 193 73.18 -136.35 11.08
CA ALA A 193 72.82 -134.93 11.01
C ALA A 193 71.33 -134.71 10.69
N LEU A 194 70.75 -135.60 9.88
CA LEU A 194 69.32 -135.63 9.58
C LEU A 194 68.51 -136.04 10.82
N CYS A 195 68.96 -137.07 11.55
CA CYS A 195 68.32 -137.51 12.80
C CYS A 195 68.36 -136.42 13.86
N ASP A 196 69.48 -135.71 14.01
CA ASP A 196 69.62 -134.60 14.95
C ASP A 196 68.63 -133.44 14.63
N LEU A 197 68.45 -133.12 13.34
CA LEU A 197 67.53 -132.09 12.89
C LEU A 197 66.05 -132.47 13.11
N PHE A 198 65.72 -133.76 13.00
CA PHE A 198 64.37 -134.31 13.28
C PHE A 198 64.22 -134.83 14.72
N HIS A 199 65.19 -134.55 15.60
CA HIS A 199 65.21 -134.93 17.01
C HIS A 199 65.05 -136.45 17.29
N ARG A 200 65.73 -137.30 16.50
CA ARG A 200 65.85 -138.76 16.72
C ARG A 200 67.26 -139.15 17.18
N GLU A 201 67.41 -140.33 17.80
CA GLU A 201 68.71 -140.84 18.27
C GLU A 201 69.68 -141.12 17.11
N THR A 202 70.98 -140.86 17.28
CA THR A 202 72.00 -141.07 16.24
C THR A 202 72.44 -142.53 16.15
N GLY A 203 72.77 -142.99 14.95
CA GLY A 203 73.13 -144.37 14.64
C GLY A 203 72.24 -144.99 13.56
N TRP A 204 72.83 -145.88 12.75
CA TRP A 204 72.23 -146.41 11.52
C TRP A 204 70.85 -147.07 11.69
N ALA A 205 70.59 -147.73 12.82
CA ALA A 205 69.29 -148.35 13.08
C ALA A 205 68.15 -147.32 13.19
N SER A 206 68.40 -146.18 13.84
CA SER A 206 67.46 -145.07 14.00
C SER A 206 67.33 -144.26 12.70
N ALA A 207 68.47 -143.99 12.03
CA ALA A 207 68.49 -143.38 10.70
C ALA A 207 67.69 -144.18 9.67
N LYS A 208 67.82 -145.50 9.66
CA LYS A 208 67.06 -146.37 8.74
C LYS A 208 65.56 -146.36 9.06
N GLN A 209 65.16 -146.23 10.33
CA GLN A 209 63.75 -146.05 10.69
C GLN A 209 63.20 -144.70 10.20
N LEU A 210 63.93 -143.61 10.41
CA LEU A 210 63.53 -142.27 9.96
C LEU A 210 63.40 -142.21 8.42
N LEU A 211 64.34 -142.84 7.71
CA LEU A 211 64.28 -142.95 6.26
C LEU A 211 63.17 -143.89 5.78
N CYS A 212 62.73 -144.89 6.56
CA CYS A 212 61.66 -145.83 6.19
C CYS A 212 60.24 -145.33 6.51
N THR A 213 60.10 -144.10 7.02
CA THR A 213 58.78 -143.49 7.27
C THR A 213 58.04 -143.26 5.94
N GLU A 214 56.77 -143.64 5.87
CA GLU A 214 55.89 -143.34 4.73
C GLU A 214 55.93 -141.82 4.45
N ASP A 215 56.06 -141.40 3.20
CA ASP A 215 56.09 -139.99 2.76
C ASP A 215 57.20 -139.07 3.32
N PHE A 216 58.33 -139.60 3.79
CA PHE A 216 59.46 -138.81 4.35
C PHE A 216 59.91 -137.60 3.51
N TYR A 217 59.76 -137.63 2.18
CA TYR A 217 60.05 -136.48 1.31
C TYR A 217 59.18 -135.25 1.61
N GLN A 218 57.89 -135.43 1.96
CA GLN A 218 56.99 -134.32 2.29
C GLN A 218 57.35 -133.68 3.63
N GLU A 219 57.86 -134.45 4.60
CA GLU A 219 58.34 -133.90 5.87
C GLU A 219 59.54 -132.95 5.69
N LEU A 220 60.41 -133.20 4.68
CA LEU A 220 61.48 -132.28 4.31
C LEU A 220 60.94 -130.98 3.69
N VAL A 221 59.89 -131.06 2.86
CA VAL A 221 59.23 -129.89 2.24
C VAL A 221 58.55 -129.01 3.28
N VAL A 222 57.89 -129.65 4.26
CA VAL A 222 57.06 -128.98 5.28
C VAL A 222 57.89 -128.59 6.53
N PHE A 223 59.20 -128.81 6.50
CA PHE A 223 60.07 -128.53 7.65
C PHE A 223 59.93 -127.07 8.14
N PRO A 224 59.60 -126.83 9.43
CA PRO A 224 59.30 -125.50 9.99
C PRO A 224 60.57 -124.66 10.19
N LYS A 225 61.11 -124.17 9.08
CA LYS A 225 62.31 -123.31 9.00
C LYS A 225 62.25 -122.02 9.81
N GLU A 226 61.06 -121.54 10.17
CA GLU A 226 60.86 -120.32 10.98
C GLU A 226 61.00 -120.53 12.50
N LYS A 227 61.07 -121.78 12.98
CA LYS A 227 61.06 -122.10 14.43
C LYS A 227 62.36 -122.73 14.94
N MET A 228 63.40 -122.80 14.11
CA MET A 228 64.71 -123.32 14.51
C MET A 228 65.34 -122.49 15.62
N THR A 229 65.85 -123.15 16.66
CA THR A 229 66.56 -122.50 17.75
C THR A 229 68.03 -122.27 17.40
N ASP A 230 68.65 -121.26 18.03
CA ASP A 230 70.06 -120.91 17.77
C ASP A 230 71.00 -122.10 18.09
N SER A 231 70.65 -122.96 19.05
CA SER A 231 71.40 -124.17 19.41
C SER A 231 71.33 -125.28 18.36
N GLU A 232 70.21 -125.44 17.66
CA GLU A 232 70.02 -126.46 16.60
C GLU A 232 70.82 -126.08 15.35
N MET A 233 70.84 -124.79 14.98
CA MET A 233 71.64 -124.28 13.87
C MET A 233 73.15 -124.50 14.06
N ILE A 234 73.66 -124.27 15.28
CA ILE A 234 75.09 -124.42 15.57
C ILE A 234 75.50 -125.89 15.42
N LYS A 235 74.73 -126.83 15.96
CA LYS A 235 74.98 -128.28 15.84
C LYS A 235 74.98 -128.74 14.38
N LEU A 236 73.98 -128.31 13.61
CA LEU A 236 73.89 -128.62 12.18
C LEU A 236 75.11 -128.11 11.38
N SER A 237 75.56 -126.90 11.69
CA SER A 237 76.72 -126.29 11.01
C SER A 237 78.04 -127.00 11.29
N LEU A 238 78.17 -127.64 12.46
CA LEU A 238 79.34 -128.42 12.85
C LEU A 238 79.33 -129.79 12.16
N ALA A 239 78.17 -130.46 12.12
CA ALA A 239 78.00 -131.75 11.47
C ALA A 239 78.30 -131.70 9.96
N LEU A 240 77.85 -130.65 9.27
CA LEU A 240 78.04 -130.50 7.81
C LEU A 240 79.46 -130.09 7.38
N LYS A 241 80.37 -129.77 8.31
CA LYS A 241 81.76 -129.35 8.03
C LYS A 241 82.81 -130.44 8.33
N ALA A 242 82.39 -131.65 8.73
CA ALA A 242 83.30 -132.75 9.07
C ALA A 242 84.13 -133.27 7.87
N PRO A 243 85.36 -133.77 8.08
CA PRO A 243 86.22 -134.26 6.98
C PRO A 243 85.59 -135.48 6.29
N GLY A 244 85.39 -135.40 4.97
CA GLY A 244 84.67 -136.41 4.16
C GLY A 244 83.26 -136.00 3.70
N MET A 245 82.73 -134.86 4.20
CA MET A 245 81.36 -134.35 3.95
C MET A 245 81.23 -133.27 2.84
N SER A 246 82.23 -133.12 1.97
CA SER A 246 82.11 -132.21 0.83
C SER A 246 81.20 -132.82 -0.26
N ASP A 247 80.45 -131.99 -1.00
CA ASP A 247 79.53 -132.48 -2.05
C ASP A 247 80.25 -133.39 -3.08
N ALA A 248 81.50 -133.06 -3.43
CA ALA A 248 82.32 -133.89 -4.33
C ALA A 248 82.73 -135.24 -3.71
N ALA A 249 83.00 -135.31 -2.40
CA ALA A 249 83.38 -136.54 -1.71
C ALA A 249 82.16 -137.42 -1.40
N LEU A 250 81.02 -136.82 -1.06
CA LEU A 250 79.77 -137.53 -0.80
C LEU A 250 79.20 -138.13 -2.09
N ARG A 251 79.17 -137.40 -3.21
CA ARG A 251 78.69 -137.95 -4.50
C ARG A 251 79.51 -139.12 -5.01
N ALA A 252 80.81 -139.17 -4.70
CA ALA A 252 81.68 -140.29 -5.05
C ALA A 252 81.35 -141.58 -4.27
N VAL A 253 80.68 -141.46 -3.12
CA VAL A 253 80.28 -142.58 -2.25
C VAL A 253 78.79 -142.91 -2.37
N SER A 254 77.91 -141.90 -2.38
CA SER A 254 76.47 -142.00 -2.58
C SER A 254 75.90 -140.64 -3.02
N ILE A 255 75.32 -140.58 -4.23
CA ILE A 255 74.65 -139.38 -4.75
C ILE A 255 73.45 -138.97 -3.87
N PRO A 256 72.59 -139.91 -3.43
CA PRO A 256 71.51 -139.60 -2.47
C PRO A 256 71.95 -138.91 -1.18
N ALA A 257 73.08 -139.32 -0.59
CA ALA A 257 73.59 -138.72 0.64
C ALA A 257 74.08 -137.28 0.43
N ALA A 258 74.65 -136.95 -0.73
CA ALA A 258 75.08 -135.59 -1.06
C ALA A 258 73.89 -134.62 -1.19
N SER A 259 72.81 -135.07 -1.83
CA SER A 259 71.59 -134.28 -2.00
C SER A 259 70.88 -134.00 -0.65
N LEU A 260 70.89 -134.96 0.28
CA LEU A 260 70.41 -134.74 1.65
C LEU A 260 71.26 -133.72 2.43
N ALA A 261 72.59 -133.75 2.26
CA ALA A 261 73.49 -132.77 2.86
C ALA A 261 73.27 -131.34 2.29
N ALA A 262 73.01 -131.20 0.99
CA ALA A 262 72.70 -129.92 0.35
C ALA A 262 71.39 -129.30 0.88
N TRP A 263 70.40 -130.13 1.20
CA TRP A 263 69.17 -129.68 1.84
C TRP A 263 69.40 -129.17 3.26
N LEU A 264 70.19 -129.89 4.07
CA LEU A 264 70.54 -129.45 5.43
C LEU A 264 71.28 -128.09 5.43
N TRP A 265 72.09 -127.80 4.41
CA TRP A 265 72.71 -126.48 4.20
C TRP A 265 71.68 -125.36 3.91
N ALA A 266 70.63 -125.66 3.16
CA ALA A 266 69.57 -124.70 2.84
C ALA A 266 68.77 -124.28 4.08
N VAL A 267 68.52 -125.24 4.98
CA VAL A 267 67.83 -125.02 6.26
C VAL A 267 68.61 -124.05 7.16
N LEU A 268 69.94 -124.18 7.22
CA LEU A 268 70.81 -123.30 8.00
C LEU A 268 70.82 -121.85 7.47
N CYS A 269 70.83 -121.66 6.14
CA CYS A 269 70.89 -120.33 5.51
C CYS A 269 69.62 -119.48 5.74
N TYR A 270 68.44 -120.10 5.81
CA TYR A 270 67.17 -119.39 6.02
C TYR A 270 67.08 -118.81 7.45
N GLY A 271 67.47 -119.58 8.47
CA GLY A 271 67.43 -119.15 9.87
C GLY A 271 68.30 -117.92 10.17
N LEU A 272 69.48 -117.81 9.52
CA LEU A 272 70.37 -116.66 9.68
C LEU A 272 69.84 -115.37 9.01
N ALA A 273 69.03 -115.48 7.96
CA ALA A 273 68.52 -114.34 7.21
C ALA A 273 67.36 -113.62 7.92
N GLN A 274 66.48 -114.35 8.60
CA GLN A 274 65.31 -113.79 9.29
C GLN A 274 65.68 -112.74 10.37
N ARG A 275 66.81 -112.94 11.06
CA ARG A 275 67.29 -112.01 12.11
C ARG A 275 67.75 -110.65 11.56
N ARG A 276 68.05 -110.54 10.26
CA ARG A 276 68.49 -109.28 9.63
C ARG A 276 67.34 -108.31 9.28
N GLY A 277 66.08 -108.76 9.26
CA GLY A 277 64.91 -107.95 8.82
C GLY A 277 64.06 -107.25 9.91
N LEU A 278 64.41 -107.41 11.20
CA LEU A 278 63.65 -106.86 12.35
C LEU A 278 63.60 -105.32 12.48
N PRO A 279 64.67 -104.55 12.18
CA PRO A 279 64.67 -103.09 12.38
C PRO A 279 63.60 -102.34 11.57
N THR A 280 63.30 -102.80 10.35
CA THR A 280 62.38 -102.14 9.41
C THR A 280 60.91 -102.24 9.85
N GLY A 281 60.53 -103.31 10.55
CA GLY A 281 59.15 -103.54 11.00
C GLY A 281 58.72 -102.66 12.20
N LEU A 282 59.65 -102.27 13.07
CA LEU A 282 59.36 -101.39 14.21
C LEU A 282 59.15 -99.93 13.78
N LEU A 283 59.92 -99.47 12.79
CA LEU A 283 59.80 -98.11 12.25
C LEU A 283 58.44 -97.86 11.56
N LEU A 284 57.89 -98.87 10.86
CA LEU A 284 56.58 -98.79 10.22
C LEU A 284 55.44 -98.52 11.25
N ARG A 285 55.44 -99.24 12.38
CA ARG A 285 54.43 -99.04 13.44
C ARG A 285 54.48 -97.66 14.07
N GLN A 286 55.67 -97.07 14.19
CA GLN A 286 55.83 -95.72 14.75
C GLN A 286 55.22 -94.65 13.84
N VAL A 287 55.40 -94.77 12.52
CA VAL A 287 54.82 -93.85 11.52
C VAL A 287 53.29 -93.99 11.43
N GLU A 288 52.76 -95.21 11.58
CA GLU A 288 51.31 -95.43 11.60
C GLU A 288 50.64 -94.78 12.84
N ALA A 289 51.29 -94.84 14.00
CA ALA A 289 50.78 -94.23 15.23
C ALA A 289 50.87 -92.68 15.24
N THR A 290 51.81 -92.07 14.51
CA THR A 290 51.87 -90.61 14.33
C THR A 290 50.82 -90.14 13.32
N LEU A 291 50.61 -90.88 12.23
CA LEU A 291 49.58 -90.58 11.23
C LEU A 291 48.17 -90.50 11.84
N ALA A 292 47.79 -91.47 12.67
CA ALA A 292 46.48 -91.50 13.33
C ALA A 292 46.24 -90.29 14.26
N ARG A 293 47.28 -89.81 14.94
CA ARG A 293 47.20 -88.62 15.81
C ARG A 293 46.98 -87.33 15.02
N GLU A 294 47.72 -87.15 13.92
CA GLU A 294 47.59 -85.95 13.10
C GLU A 294 46.27 -85.92 12.31
N GLN A 295 45.71 -87.07 11.94
CA GLN A 295 44.36 -87.22 11.36
C GLN A 295 43.25 -86.81 12.34
N ALA A 296 43.37 -87.15 13.63
CA ALA A 296 42.41 -86.71 14.64
C ALA A 296 42.45 -85.18 14.87
N ARG A 297 43.66 -84.57 14.80
CA ARG A 297 43.82 -83.11 14.85
C ARG A 297 43.16 -82.39 13.68
N LEU A 298 43.27 -82.95 12.48
CA LEU A 298 42.64 -82.42 11.28
C LEU A 298 41.10 -82.38 11.40
N ALA A 299 40.50 -83.44 11.96
CA ALA A 299 39.06 -83.48 12.20
C ALA A 299 38.60 -82.37 13.17
N HIS A 300 39.42 -82.03 14.17
CA HIS A 300 39.15 -80.92 15.08
C HIS A 300 39.22 -79.56 14.37
N TYR A 301 40.22 -79.32 13.52
CA TYR A 301 40.33 -78.08 12.75
C TYR A 301 39.18 -77.89 11.75
N HIS A 302 38.74 -78.96 11.08
CA HIS A 302 37.56 -78.95 10.21
C HIS A 302 36.27 -78.62 10.97
N PHE A 303 36.10 -79.16 12.18
CA PHE A 303 34.96 -78.84 13.03
C PHE A 303 34.94 -77.36 13.43
N GLN A 304 36.09 -76.81 13.84
CA GLN A 304 36.22 -75.38 14.16
C GLN A 304 35.92 -74.48 12.94
N ALA A 305 36.38 -74.86 11.74
CA ALA A 305 36.07 -74.14 10.51
C ALA A 305 34.55 -74.15 10.21
N GLN A 306 33.86 -75.27 10.43
CA GLN A 306 32.41 -75.37 10.24
C GLN A 306 31.61 -74.52 11.25
N GLU A 307 32.05 -74.41 12.50
CA GLU A 307 31.41 -73.53 13.50
C GLU A 307 31.55 -72.05 13.13
N ILE A 308 32.75 -71.64 12.70
CA ILE A 308 33.01 -70.26 12.23
C ILE A 308 32.12 -69.96 11.02
N LEU A 309 32.04 -70.87 10.03
CA LEU A 309 31.22 -70.70 8.83
C LEU A 309 29.72 -70.56 9.13
N LYS A 310 29.17 -71.36 10.06
CA LYS A 310 27.76 -71.24 10.47
C LYS A 310 27.45 -69.87 11.08
N TYR A 311 28.36 -69.36 11.91
CA TYR A 311 28.21 -68.04 12.50
C TYR A 311 28.34 -66.95 11.43
N ASP A 312 29.30 -67.07 10.52
CA ASP A 312 29.52 -66.11 9.42
C ASP A 312 28.28 -66.03 8.54
N LEU A 313 27.66 -67.14 8.13
CA LEU A 313 26.39 -67.13 7.39
C LEU A 313 25.29 -66.33 8.11
N SER A 314 25.19 -66.46 9.44
CA SER A 314 24.23 -65.69 10.25
C SER A 314 24.57 -64.19 10.30
N LEU A 315 25.85 -63.83 10.29
CA LEU A 315 26.33 -62.45 10.28
C LEU A 315 26.17 -61.80 8.89
N SER A 316 26.39 -62.56 7.81
CA SER A 316 26.13 -62.14 6.42
C SER A 316 24.67 -61.72 6.24
N LYS A 317 23.74 -62.57 6.70
CA LYS A 317 22.31 -62.26 6.64
C LYS A 317 21.96 -60.98 7.40
N LYS A 318 22.48 -60.81 8.61
CA LYS A 318 22.29 -59.57 9.40
C LYS A 318 22.88 -58.34 8.72
N LEU A 319 23.99 -58.49 8.01
CA LEU A 319 24.60 -57.41 7.24
C LEU A 319 23.73 -57.04 6.04
N GLU A 320 23.24 -58.02 5.28
CA GLU A 320 22.32 -57.82 4.15
C GLU A 320 21.01 -57.15 4.59
N ASP A 321 20.40 -57.62 5.68
CA ASP A 321 19.19 -57.01 6.26
C ASP A 321 19.44 -55.55 6.68
N ALA A 322 20.59 -55.27 7.31
CA ALA A 322 20.98 -53.92 7.70
C ALA A 322 21.28 -53.01 6.48
N GLN A 323 21.85 -53.56 5.41
CA GLN A 323 22.11 -52.84 4.16
C GLN A 323 20.81 -52.51 3.42
N ALA A 324 19.85 -53.43 3.40
CA ALA A 324 18.52 -53.18 2.84
C ALA A 324 17.77 -52.11 3.64
N ALA A 325 17.79 -52.20 4.98
CA ALA A 325 17.18 -51.18 5.84
C ALA A 325 17.82 -49.80 5.66
N HIS A 326 19.15 -49.73 5.52
CA HIS A 326 19.85 -48.47 5.25
C HIS A 326 19.48 -47.87 3.89
N ARG A 327 19.48 -48.69 2.82
CA ARG A 327 19.05 -48.25 1.47
C ARG A 327 17.63 -47.70 1.49
N HIS A 328 16.70 -48.38 2.15
CA HIS A 328 15.33 -47.93 2.31
C HIS A 328 15.22 -46.59 3.05
N VAL A 329 16.02 -46.36 4.11
CA VAL A 329 16.06 -45.06 4.81
C VAL A 329 16.66 -43.96 3.92
N VAL A 330 17.69 -44.27 3.13
CA VAL A 330 18.29 -43.34 2.15
C VAL A 330 17.28 -42.93 1.07
N GLU A 331 16.57 -43.89 0.48
CA GLU A 331 15.56 -43.64 -0.55
C GLU A 331 14.41 -42.78 -0.01
N ASN A 332 13.85 -43.13 1.16
CA ASN A 332 12.80 -42.34 1.81
C ASN A 332 13.27 -40.93 2.16
N LEU A 333 14.52 -40.78 2.61
CA LEU A 333 15.10 -39.45 2.88
C LEU A 333 15.29 -38.65 1.59
N HIS A 334 15.73 -39.29 0.51
CA HIS A 334 15.88 -38.65 -0.80
C HIS A 334 14.53 -38.16 -1.32
N GLN A 335 13.51 -39.02 -1.31
CA GLN A 335 12.13 -38.68 -1.68
C GLN A 335 11.56 -37.55 -0.80
N ALA A 336 11.77 -37.60 0.52
CA ALA A 336 11.33 -36.53 1.43
C ALA A 336 12.09 -35.22 1.22
N LYS A 337 13.36 -35.26 0.76
CA LYS A 337 14.17 -34.07 0.46
C LYS A 337 13.96 -33.52 -0.95
N CYS A 338 13.29 -34.25 -1.85
CA CYS A 338 13.00 -33.78 -3.20
C CYS A 338 12.34 -32.40 -3.18
N GLY A 339 12.92 -31.46 -3.93
CA GLY A 339 12.46 -30.06 -4.01
C GLY A 339 12.98 -29.13 -2.91
N GLN A 340 13.72 -29.61 -1.90
CA GLN A 340 14.46 -28.87 -0.86
C GLN A 340 13.68 -27.77 -0.06
N TYR A 341 12.36 -27.69 -0.21
CA TYR A 341 11.55 -26.61 0.35
C TYR A 341 11.44 -26.63 1.88
N HIS A 342 11.75 -27.75 2.54
CA HIS A 342 11.86 -27.83 4.01
C HIS A 342 12.96 -26.91 4.57
N LYS A 343 13.95 -26.51 3.75
CA LYS A 343 15.03 -25.58 4.14
C LYS A 343 14.69 -24.11 3.90
N TRP A 344 13.67 -23.81 3.10
CA TRP A 344 13.31 -22.42 2.84
C TRP A 344 12.75 -21.76 4.09
N PRO A 345 12.93 -20.44 4.24
CA PRO A 345 12.40 -19.67 5.36
C PRO A 345 10.88 -19.47 5.24
N ILE A 346 10.12 -20.50 4.84
CA ILE A 346 8.66 -20.46 4.66
C ILE A 346 8.00 -19.97 5.93
N LYS A 347 8.41 -20.49 7.09
CA LYS A 347 7.87 -20.03 8.37
C LYS A 347 8.07 -18.54 8.59
N ALA A 348 9.27 -18.02 8.35
CA ALA A 348 9.54 -16.58 8.49
C ALA A 348 8.72 -15.74 7.49
N ALA A 349 8.62 -16.20 6.24
CA ALA A 349 7.84 -15.53 5.20
C ALA A 349 6.33 -15.51 5.50
N LEU A 350 5.78 -16.57 6.11
CA LEU A 350 4.35 -16.66 6.44
C LEU A 350 3.99 -15.98 7.77
N LEU A 351 4.94 -15.78 8.69
CA LEU A 351 4.68 -15.14 9.98
C LEU A 351 4.31 -13.66 9.84
N THR A 352 4.99 -12.90 8.98
CA THR A 352 4.68 -11.48 8.75
C THR A 352 3.22 -11.24 8.31
N PRO A 353 2.69 -11.92 7.26
CA PRO A 353 1.28 -11.77 6.89
C PRO A 353 0.34 -12.34 7.94
N MET A 354 0.74 -13.40 8.68
CA MET A 354 -0.05 -13.89 9.81
C MET A 354 -0.21 -12.84 10.92
N ASP A 355 0.87 -12.20 11.35
CA ASP A 355 0.83 -11.17 12.39
C ASP A 355 0.03 -9.96 11.91
N SER A 356 0.26 -9.51 10.67
CA SER A 356 -0.50 -8.42 10.06
C SER A 356 -2.01 -8.72 10.02
N TRP A 357 -2.41 -9.88 9.50
CA TRP A 357 -3.83 -10.23 9.38
C TRP A 357 -4.48 -10.62 10.71
N THR A 358 -3.74 -11.14 11.68
CA THR A 358 -4.27 -11.34 13.04
C THR A 358 -4.54 -10.01 13.74
N THR A 359 -3.66 -9.02 13.60
CA THR A 359 -3.94 -7.66 14.12
C THR A 359 -5.13 -7.03 13.42
N GLU A 360 -5.27 -7.19 12.10
CA GLU A 360 -6.41 -6.67 11.35
C GLU A 360 -7.72 -7.35 11.76
N LEU A 361 -7.70 -8.67 11.96
CA LEU A 361 -8.87 -9.40 12.47
C LEU A 361 -9.25 -8.94 13.89
N GLN A 362 -8.29 -8.64 14.76
CA GLN A 362 -8.55 -8.06 16.08
C GLN A 362 -9.21 -6.67 15.99
N LYS A 363 -8.75 -5.80 15.08
CA LYS A 363 -9.39 -4.51 14.82
C LYS A 363 -10.83 -4.69 14.32
N LEU A 364 -11.06 -5.61 13.38
CA LEU A 364 -12.41 -5.90 12.87
C LEU A 364 -13.33 -6.44 13.97
N LYS A 365 -12.83 -7.28 14.88
CA LYS A 365 -13.57 -7.70 16.09
C LYS A 365 -13.93 -6.52 16.99
N GLY A 366 -13.01 -5.57 17.16
CA GLY A 366 -13.28 -4.30 17.85
C GLY A 366 -14.37 -3.48 17.15
N HIS A 367 -14.30 -3.35 15.82
CA HIS A 367 -15.30 -2.61 15.03
C HIS A 367 -16.70 -3.23 15.08
N CYS A 368 -16.82 -4.54 15.34
CA CYS A 368 -18.12 -5.18 15.55
C CYS A 368 -18.87 -4.59 16.75
N THR A 369 -18.17 -4.21 17.83
CA THR A 369 -18.79 -3.66 19.04
C THR A 369 -19.15 -2.18 18.93
N THR A 370 -18.51 -1.46 17.99
CA THR A 370 -18.74 -0.02 17.75
C THR A 370 -19.71 0.27 16.60
N VAL A 371 -20.16 -0.75 15.85
CA VAL A 371 -20.92 -0.57 14.60
C VAL A 371 -22.18 0.29 14.75
N LEU A 372 -22.88 0.21 15.89
CA LEU A 372 -24.09 1.02 16.14
C LEU A 372 -23.75 2.50 16.34
N GLY A 373 -22.73 2.81 17.16
CA GLY A 373 -22.27 4.19 17.35
C GLY A 373 -21.68 4.77 16.08
N ASP A 374 -20.93 3.97 15.33
CA ASP A 374 -20.34 4.35 14.06
C ASP A 374 -21.42 4.67 13.01
N ALA A 375 -22.40 3.77 12.83
CA ALA A 375 -23.52 3.98 11.91
C ALA A 375 -24.39 5.18 12.29
N LEU A 376 -24.63 5.40 13.59
CA LEU A 376 -25.40 6.54 14.11
C LEU A 376 -24.71 7.88 13.80
N LEU A 377 -23.40 7.98 13.99
CA LEU A 377 -22.67 9.21 13.68
C LEU A 377 -22.51 9.42 12.16
N CYS A 378 -22.31 8.36 11.39
CA CYS A 378 -22.28 8.45 9.93
C CYS A 378 -23.63 8.89 9.36
N SER A 379 -24.73 8.34 9.85
CA SER A 379 -26.08 8.74 9.42
C SER A 379 -26.40 10.17 9.84
N ALA A 380 -26.01 10.57 11.05
CA ALA A 380 -26.14 11.96 11.49
C ALA A 380 -25.33 12.91 10.60
N ALA A 381 -24.12 12.50 10.21
CA ALA A 381 -23.27 13.26 9.32
C ALA A 381 -23.91 13.47 7.94
N VAL A 382 -24.37 12.38 7.32
CA VAL A 382 -25.01 12.40 6.00
C VAL A 382 -26.26 13.30 5.97
N VAL A 383 -27.07 13.25 7.04
CA VAL A 383 -28.37 13.95 7.06
C VAL A 383 -28.28 15.40 7.54
N TYR A 384 -27.46 15.70 8.54
CA TYR A 384 -27.48 17.01 9.21
C TYR A 384 -26.27 17.89 8.90
N LEU A 385 -25.11 17.35 8.51
CA LEU A 385 -23.92 18.19 8.32
C LEU A 385 -23.91 18.94 6.98
N GLY A 386 -24.76 18.56 6.04
CA GLY A 386 -24.82 19.13 4.69
C GLY A 386 -24.87 20.67 4.67
N PRO A 387 -25.84 21.33 5.33
CA PRO A 387 -26.03 22.78 5.25
C PRO A 387 -24.96 23.62 5.94
N PHE A 388 -24.07 22.99 6.73
CA PHE A 388 -23.12 23.71 7.56
C PHE A 388 -21.75 23.84 6.88
N PRO A 389 -21.02 24.95 7.07
CA PRO A 389 -19.65 25.07 6.57
C PRO A 389 -18.69 24.15 7.34
N PRO A 390 -17.49 23.82 6.78
CA PRO A 390 -16.58 22.82 7.34
C PRO A 390 -16.27 22.94 8.84
N ALA A 391 -16.04 24.15 9.35
CA ALA A 391 -15.73 24.37 10.77
C ALA A 391 -16.91 23.99 11.68
N ARG A 392 -18.14 24.30 11.26
CA ARG A 392 -19.36 23.94 11.99
C ARG A 392 -19.66 22.46 11.89
N ARG A 393 -19.35 21.83 10.74
CA ARG A 393 -19.45 20.36 10.60
C ARG A 393 -18.57 19.64 11.63
N GLN A 394 -17.31 20.07 11.75
CA GLN A 394 -16.37 19.49 12.70
C GLN A 394 -16.82 19.71 14.15
N GLU A 395 -17.25 20.93 14.49
CA GLU A 395 -17.75 21.25 15.84
C GLU A 395 -18.96 20.39 16.24
N LEU A 396 -19.97 20.29 15.37
CA LEU A 396 -21.15 19.44 15.62
C LEU A 396 -20.75 17.97 15.77
N LEU A 397 -19.86 17.47 14.91
CA LEU A 397 -19.37 16.09 14.98
C LEU A 397 -18.63 15.82 16.30
N ASP A 398 -17.79 16.75 16.75
CA ASP A 398 -17.06 16.64 18.01
C ASP A 398 -18.02 16.62 19.21
N LYS A 399 -19.08 17.46 19.17
CA LYS A 399 -20.15 17.45 20.19
C LYS A 399 -20.93 16.13 20.18
N TRP A 400 -21.24 15.56 19.01
CA TRP A 400 -21.92 14.26 18.91
C TRP A 400 -21.04 13.11 19.38
N LEU A 401 -19.71 13.18 19.17
CA LEU A 401 -18.73 12.25 19.72
C LEU A 401 -18.60 12.38 21.24
N ALA A 402 -18.66 13.59 21.79
CA ALA A 402 -18.70 13.80 23.23
C ALA A 402 -20.00 13.24 23.83
N LEU A 403 -21.12 13.43 23.13
CA LEU A 403 -22.42 12.91 23.50
C LEU A 403 -22.47 11.37 23.50
N SER A 404 -21.89 10.71 22.49
CA SER A 404 -21.81 9.23 22.47
C SER A 404 -20.98 8.69 23.64
N ARG A 405 -19.96 9.44 24.08
CA ARG A 405 -19.17 9.16 25.30
C ARG A 405 -19.90 9.48 26.61
N GLY A 406 -21.09 10.07 26.55
CA GLY A 406 -21.93 10.38 27.71
C GLY A 406 -21.74 11.79 28.30
N CYS A 407 -20.95 12.67 27.65
CA CYS A 407 -20.75 14.03 28.12
C CYS A 407 -22.03 14.88 27.97
N GLN A 408 -22.32 15.74 28.95
CA GLN A 408 -23.37 16.77 28.84
C GLN A 408 -22.74 18.06 28.33
N GLU A 409 -22.92 18.36 27.05
CA GLU A 409 -22.48 19.60 26.42
C GLU A 409 -23.67 20.48 26.02
N THR A 410 -23.48 21.79 26.01
CA THR A 410 -24.48 22.77 25.58
C THR A 410 -24.73 22.66 24.08
N LEU A 411 -26.01 22.64 23.70
CA LEU A 411 -26.47 22.33 22.33
C LEU A 411 -26.44 23.55 21.38
N GLY A 412 -25.92 24.71 21.82
CA GLY A 412 -25.86 25.94 21.03
C GLY A 412 -24.50 26.18 20.38
N PRO A 413 -24.43 26.99 19.31
CA PRO A 413 -23.16 27.46 18.73
C PRO A 413 -22.49 28.54 19.59
N ASP A 414 -21.17 28.67 19.49
CA ASP A 414 -20.36 29.76 20.08
C ASP A 414 -20.52 29.93 21.60
N ASP A 415 -20.32 28.85 22.35
CA ASP A 415 -20.34 28.86 23.80
C ASP A 415 -19.19 29.72 24.39
N VAL A 416 -19.45 31.01 24.63
CA VAL A 416 -18.57 31.90 25.44
C VAL A 416 -18.26 31.23 26.79
N ALA A 417 -19.22 30.49 27.34
CA ALA A 417 -19.04 29.66 28.52
C ALA A 417 -18.01 28.53 28.34
N GLN A 418 -17.88 27.93 27.15
CA GLN A 418 -16.89 26.88 26.86
C GLN A 418 -15.49 27.49 26.70
N ALA A 419 -15.35 28.64 26.03
CA ALA A 419 -14.08 29.38 25.96
C ALA A 419 -13.60 29.86 27.35
N LEU A 420 -14.54 30.29 28.21
CA LEU A 420 -14.29 30.64 29.61
C LEU A 420 -14.01 29.42 30.51
N LYS A 421 -14.52 28.23 30.18
CA LYS A 421 -14.19 26.96 30.86
C LYS A 421 -12.85 26.38 30.42
N GLN A 422 -12.45 26.54 29.16
CA GLN A 422 -11.14 26.06 28.65
C GLN A 422 -9.96 26.80 29.28
N THR A 423 -10.11 28.08 29.62
CA THR A 423 -9.10 28.85 30.38
C THR A 423 -9.02 28.39 31.83
N GLN A 424 -10.13 27.91 32.41
CA GLN A 424 -10.18 27.27 33.72
C GLN A 424 -9.94 25.77 33.57
N LYS A 425 -8.66 25.35 33.43
CA LYS A 425 -8.22 23.94 33.32
C LYS A 425 -8.96 23.01 34.31
N SER A 426 -10.12 22.50 33.91
CA SER A 426 -10.85 21.46 34.63
C SER A 426 -10.96 20.29 33.68
N VAL A 427 -10.26 19.22 34.05
CA VAL A 427 -10.33 17.93 33.34
C VAL A 427 -11.74 17.41 33.58
N VAL A 428 -12.62 17.56 32.59
CA VAL A 428 -13.90 16.87 32.59
C VAL A 428 -13.59 15.38 32.49
N MET A 429 -13.69 14.67 33.61
CA MET A 429 -13.57 13.22 33.62
C MET A 429 -14.75 12.63 32.84
N PRO A 430 -14.52 11.76 31.84
CA PRO A 430 -15.60 11.12 31.12
C PRO A 430 -16.43 10.25 32.08
N PRO A 431 -17.76 10.21 31.92
CA PRO A 431 -18.61 9.34 32.73
C PRO A 431 -18.25 7.86 32.52
N LYS A 432 -18.48 7.04 33.55
CA LYS A 432 -18.06 5.62 33.59
C LYS A 432 -18.68 4.73 32.50
N ASN A 433 -19.82 5.14 31.91
CA ASN A 433 -20.53 4.37 30.89
C ASN A 433 -20.85 5.27 29.68
N PRO A 434 -20.29 4.99 28.47
CA PRO A 434 -20.69 5.68 27.25
C PRO A 434 -22.13 5.34 26.87
N LEU A 435 -22.82 6.27 26.20
CA LEU A 435 -24.15 6.06 25.62
C LEU A 435 -24.09 5.04 24.48
N LEU A 436 -23.09 5.18 23.61
CA LEU A 436 -22.79 4.27 22.51
C LEU A 436 -21.28 4.22 22.30
N SER A 437 -20.72 3.03 22.14
CA SER A 437 -19.30 2.86 21.79
C SER A 437 -19.07 3.23 20.34
N THR A 438 -18.05 4.04 20.09
CA THR A 438 -17.59 4.46 18.75
C THR A 438 -16.12 4.10 18.58
N ARG A 439 -15.66 3.93 17.34
CA ARG A 439 -14.23 3.69 17.08
C ARG A 439 -13.35 4.87 17.55
N SER A 440 -12.10 4.56 17.91
CA SER A 440 -11.10 5.55 18.32
C SER A 440 -9.78 5.31 17.58
N PRO A 441 -9.28 6.26 16.77
CA PRO A 441 -9.89 7.55 16.42
C PRO A 441 -11.13 7.39 15.52
N PHE A 442 -12.12 8.24 15.71
CA PHE A 442 -13.30 8.31 14.85
C PHE A 442 -12.97 9.11 13.59
N SER A 443 -13.33 8.59 12.41
CA SER A 443 -13.13 9.25 11.13
C SER A 443 -14.26 8.88 10.18
N LEU A 444 -15.06 9.88 9.78
CA LEU A 444 -16.10 9.70 8.76
C LEU A 444 -15.51 9.24 7.43
N LEU A 445 -14.29 9.71 7.12
CA LEU A 445 -13.58 9.38 5.89
C LEU A 445 -13.27 7.88 5.79
N SER A 446 -12.78 7.26 6.87
CA SER A 446 -12.49 5.81 6.85
C SER A 446 -13.72 4.91 7.00
N LEU A 447 -14.86 5.51 7.38
CA LEU A 447 -16.13 4.82 7.56
C LEU A 447 -16.97 4.80 6.28
N LEU A 448 -16.97 5.92 5.54
CA LEU A 448 -17.79 6.11 4.35
C LEU A 448 -17.01 5.86 3.04
N SER A 449 -15.68 5.76 3.06
CA SER A 449 -14.87 5.31 1.92
C SER A 449 -13.78 4.30 2.29
N SER A 450 -13.27 3.59 1.27
CA SER A 450 -12.08 2.75 1.38
C SER A 450 -10.80 3.56 1.12
N LYS A 451 -9.63 3.04 1.54
CA LYS A 451 -8.34 3.63 1.19
C LYS A 451 -8.15 3.67 -0.34
N SER A 452 -8.37 2.54 -1.01
CA SER A 452 -8.38 2.46 -2.49
C SER A 452 -9.22 3.53 -3.17
N GLN A 453 -10.44 3.77 -2.70
CA GLN A 453 -11.29 4.83 -3.25
C GLN A 453 -10.68 6.23 -3.05
N GLN A 454 -10.04 6.48 -1.91
CA GLN A 454 -9.38 7.74 -1.62
C GLN A 454 -8.13 7.97 -2.46
N PHE A 455 -7.37 6.91 -2.77
CA PHE A 455 -6.21 7.00 -3.66
C PHE A 455 -6.62 7.16 -5.12
N GLN A 456 -7.72 6.51 -5.53
CA GLN A 456 -8.31 6.79 -6.84
C GLN A 456 -8.70 8.27 -6.96
N TRP A 457 -9.26 8.88 -5.91
CA TRP A 457 -9.53 10.32 -5.91
C TRP A 457 -8.26 11.16 -6.05
N ASP A 458 -7.15 10.72 -5.46
CA ASP A 458 -5.86 11.42 -5.61
C ASP A 458 -5.33 11.35 -7.04
N ARG A 459 -5.54 10.22 -7.70
CA ARG A 459 -5.21 10.01 -9.11
C ARG A 459 -6.11 10.82 -10.05
N ASP A 460 -7.40 10.91 -9.72
CA ASP A 460 -8.39 11.75 -10.40
C ASP A 460 -8.19 13.26 -10.10
N LEU A 461 -7.10 13.64 -9.42
CA LEU A 461 -6.76 15.01 -9.02
C LEU A 461 -7.88 15.70 -8.20
N LYS A 462 -8.69 14.92 -7.48
CA LYS A 462 -9.72 15.47 -6.60
C LYS A 462 -9.06 16.11 -5.35
N PRO A 463 -9.73 17.09 -4.71
CA PRO A 463 -9.17 17.79 -3.55
C PRO A 463 -8.79 16.84 -2.39
N GLN A 464 -7.59 17.03 -1.83
CA GLN A 464 -7.06 16.16 -0.77
C GLN A 464 -7.45 16.60 0.64
N ALA A 465 -7.79 17.88 0.79
CA ALA A 465 -8.34 18.47 2.00
C ALA A 465 -9.42 17.60 2.67
N LYS A 466 -9.29 17.37 3.98
CA LYS A 466 -10.20 16.48 4.74
C LYS A 466 -11.64 16.98 4.69
N SER A 467 -11.81 18.29 4.81
CA SER A 467 -13.13 18.94 4.72
C SER A 467 -13.77 18.81 3.34
N ALA A 468 -12.95 18.84 2.27
CA ALA A 468 -13.40 18.66 0.90
C ALA A 468 -13.83 17.22 0.63
N ARG A 469 -13.00 16.27 1.07
CA ARG A 469 -13.33 14.84 0.99
C ARG A 469 -14.60 14.50 1.79
N LEU A 470 -14.82 15.14 2.94
CA LEU A 470 -16.07 15.00 3.67
C LEU A 470 -17.25 15.52 2.85
N ALA A 471 -17.16 16.71 2.24
CA ALA A 471 -18.22 17.23 1.37
C ALA A 471 -18.49 16.30 0.17
N GLY A 472 -17.44 15.77 -0.46
CA GLY A 472 -17.52 14.78 -1.53
C GLY A 472 -18.18 13.46 -1.09
N LEU A 473 -17.89 12.99 0.13
CA LEU A 473 -18.54 11.82 0.72
C LEU A 473 -20.03 12.04 0.98
N LEU A 474 -20.39 13.21 1.52
CA LEU A 474 -21.79 13.59 1.74
C LEU A 474 -22.53 13.66 0.40
N LEU A 475 -21.90 14.22 -0.64
CA LEU A 475 -22.46 14.33 -1.99
C LEU A 475 -22.62 12.97 -2.68
N ARG A 476 -21.65 12.07 -2.55
CA ARG A 476 -21.65 10.73 -3.17
C ARG A 476 -22.35 9.66 -2.33
N SER A 477 -23.03 10.04 -1.26
CA SER A 477 -23.73 9.09 -0.39
C SER A 477 -24.78 8.30 -1.18
N HIS A 478 -24.75 6.98 -1.08
CA HIS A 478 -25.75 6.10 -1.70
C HIS A 478 -27.17 6.36 -1.16
N THR A 479 -27.30 7.02 -0.01
CA THR A 479 -28.59 7.44 0.56
C THR A 479 -29.37 8.37 -0.36
N HIS A 480 -28.71 9.11 -1.26
CA HIS A 480 -29.42 10.00 -2.19
C HIS A 480 -30.32 9.24 -3.17
N TYR A 481 -30.04 7.96 -3.44
CA TYR A 481 -30.86 7.10 -4.30
C TYR A 481 -32.09 6.53 -3.57
N PHE A 482 -32.08 6.54 -2.23
CA PHE A 482 -33.14 5.95 -1.40
C PHE A 482 -33.89 6.96 -0.51
N SER A 483 -33.32 8.14 -0.23
CA SER A 483 -33.96 9.20 0.56
C SER A 483 -35.22 9.71 -0.11
N CYS A 484 -36.18 10.23 0.63
CA CYS A 484 -37.35 10.86 0.05
C CYS A 484 -37.08 12.27 -0.53
N ARG A 485 -35.84 12.76 -0.47
CA ARG A 485 -35.47 14.14 -0.83
C ARG A 485 -34.27 14.21 -1.78
N TRP A 486 -34.33 15.09 -2.77
CA TRP A 486 -33.22 15.35 -3.69
C TRP A 486 -32.16 16.25 -3.03
N PRO A 487 -30.86 16.03 -3.29
CA PRO A 487 -29.82 16.92 -2.83
C PRO A 487 -29.83 18.26 -3.57
N LEU A 488 -29.89 19.36 -2.83
CA LEU A 488 -29.70 20.74 -3.28
C LEU A 488 -28.29 21.20 -2.89
N LEU A 489 -27.46 21.48 -3.88
CA LEU A 489 -26.05 21.81 -3.75
C LEU A 489 -25.88 23.32 -3.84
N LEU A 490 -25.38 23.94 -2.79
CA LEU A 490 -24.94 25.35 -2.82
C LEU A 490 -23.52 25.36 -3.34
N ASP A 491 -23.36 25.61 -4.63
CA ASP A 491 -22.13 25.36 -5.35
C ASP A 491 -21.64 26.58 -6.13
N PRO A 492 -21.30 27.68 -5.43
CA PRO A 492 -20.81 28.90 -6.08
C PRO A 492 -19.44 28.73 -6.78
N SER A 493 -18.78 27.59 -6.61
CA SER A 493 -17.46 27.30 -7.18
C SER A 493 -17.45 26.05 -8.07
N ASN A 494 -18.62 25.55 -8.49
CA ASN A 494 -18.78 24.38 -9.35
C ASN A 494 -18.03 23.11 -8.87
N GLN A 495 -17.87 22.94 -7.55
CA GLN A 495 -17.26 21.78 -6.92
C GLN A 495 -18.08 20.50 -7.08
N ALA A 496 -19.40 20.58 -7.30
CA ALA A 496 -20.25 19.42 -7.51
C ALA A 496 -19.76 18.59 -8.70
N LEU A 497 -19.37 19.24 -9.80
CA LEU A 497 -18.82 18.59 -10.99
C LEU A 497 -17.52 17.84 -10.67
N ILE A 498 -16.63 18.44 -9.88
CA ILE A 498 -15.34 17.82 -9.48
C ILE A 498 -15.59 16.48 -8.78
N TRP A 499 -16.62 16.40 -7.94
CA TRP A 499 -16.91 15.21 -7.13
C TRP A 499 -17.80 14.18 -7.82
N LEU A 500 -18.79 14.64 -8.60
CA LEU A 500 -19.77 13.78 -9.27
C LEU A 500 -19.28 13.23 -10.61
N ASN A 501 -18.42 13.96 -11.34
CA ASN A 501 -17.86 13.42 -12.58
C ASN A 501 -16.95 12.22 -12.27
N PRO A 502 -17.21 11.05 -12.88
CA PRO A 502 -16.14 10.08 -13.08
C PRO A 502 -15.22 10.74 -14.11
N LEU A 503 -14.02 11.14 -13.71
CA LEU A 503 -13.01 11.54 -14.68
C LEU A 503 -12.30 10.25 -15.13
N PRO A 504 -12.37 9.87 -16.41
CA PRO A 504 -11.25 9.26 -17.10
C PRO A 504 -10.57 10.29 -18.00
N LEU A 505 -9.28 10.51 -17.73
CA LEU A 505 -8.18 10.98 -18.59
C LEU A 505 -8.57 11.79 -19.84
N GLU A 506 -8.34 13.11 -19.80
CA GLU A 506 -8.02 13.83 -21.03
C GLU A 506 -6.56 13.55 -21.43
N GLU A 507 -6.44 12.99 -22.63
CA GLU A 507 -5.23 12.99 -23.44
C GLU A 507 -4.65 14.41 -23.53
N THR A 508 -3.40 14.61 -23.10
CA THR A 508 -2.31 15.21 -23.88
C THR A 508 -1.11 15.58 -22.99
N ARG A 509 -0.06 14.75 -23.06
CA ARG A 509 1.33 15.14 -23.41
C ARG A 509 2.27 13.96 -23.14
N CYS A 510 2.48 13.14 -24.16
CA CYS A 510 3.81 12.69 -24.56
C CYS A 510 3.71 12.15 -25.99
N SER A 511 4.19 12.96 -26.92
CA SER A 511 4.36 12.66 -28.33
C SER A 511 5.43 11.59 -28.55
N ALA A 512 5.08 10.54 -29.30
CA ALA A 512 5.98 9.77 -30.16
C ALA A 512 5.24 9.47 -31.49
N PRO A 513 5.96 9.39 -32.64
CA PRO A 513 5.41 9.68 -33.95
C PRO A 513 4.57 8.53 -34.55
N GLY A 514 3.55 8.92 -35.33
CA GLY A 514 2.47 8.06 -35.80
C GLY A 514 2.80 7.05 -36.92
N PRO A 515 1.80 6.22 -37.28
CA PRO A 515 1.91 5.23 -38.34
C PRO A 515 1.57 5.85 -39.70
N THR A 516 2.45 5.65 -40.68
CA THR A 516 2.16 5.92 -42.09
C THR A 516 1.41 4.74 -42.71
N GLU A 517 0.15 4.95 -43.11
CA GLU A 517 -0.53 4.06 -44.05
C GLU A 517 0.06 4.19 -45.47
N GLY A 518 0.33 3.06 -46.10
CA GLY A 518 0.87 2.96 -47.46
C GLY A 518 0.57 1.63 -48.14
N ARG A 519 -0.71 1.43 -48.46
CA ARG A 519 -1.30 0.49 -49.43
C ARG A 519 -0.34 -0.07 -50.51
N GLY A 520 -0.27 -1.40 -50.68
CA GLY A 520 0.35 -2.02 -51.86
C GLY A 520 0.27 -3.55 -51.95
N LYS A 521 -0.69 -4.05 -52.76
CA LYS A 521 -0.94 -5.44 -53.20
C LYS A 521 0.32 -6.30 -53.47
N GLY A 522 0.26 -7.59 -53.09
CA GLY A 522 1.14 -8.65 -53.62
C GLY A 522 0.62 -10.05 -53.31
N PHE A 523 0.21 -10.78 -54.34
CA PHE A 523 -0.53 -12.05 -54.34
C PHE A 523 0.39 -13.30 -54.31
N LYS A 524 -0.16 -14.44 -53.83
CA LYS A 524 0.22 -15.87 -54.02
C LYS A 524 1.40 -16.39 -53.17
N ARG A 525 1.44 -17.64 -52.68
CA ARG A 525 0.78 -18.90 -53.12
C ARG A 525 0.81 -19.97 -52.02
N ASN A 526 -0.26 -20.77 -51.97
CA ASN A 526 -0.52 -22.00 -51.23
C ASN A 526 0.61 -23.06 -51.17
N GLN A 527 0.61 -23.84 -50.08
CA GLN A 527 0.46 -25.31 -49.95
C GLN A 527 1.21 -25.77 -48.68
N GLY A 528 0.76 -26.64 -47.78
CA GLY A 528 -0.44 -27.49 -47.66
C GLY A 528 -0.16 -28.60 -46.64
N LYS A 529 -1.18 -28.95 -45.82
CA LYS A 529 -1.47 -30.25 -45.15
C LYS A 529 -0.43 -30.94 -44.24
N GLU A 530 -0.72 -30.95 -42.93
CA GLU A 530 -1.15 -32.11 -42.09
C GLU A 530 -0.89 -33.57 -42.58
N PRO A 531 -0.93 -34.60 -41.68
CA PRO A 531 -0.28 -34.83 -40.38
C PRO A 531 0.17 -36.32 -40.20
N LYS A 532 0.52 -36.75 -38.96
CA LYS A 532 0.47 -38.11 -38.32
C LYS A 532 1.80 -38.63 -37.74
N GLU A 533 1.81 -38.92 -36.43
CA GLU A 533 1.89 -40.26 -35.77
C GLU A 533 3.34 -40.80 -35.80
N GLU A 534 3.95 -41.41 -34.80
CA GLU A 534 3.59 -42.09 -33.54
C GLU A 534 4.94 -42.36 -32.81
N ASP A 535 4.90 -42.53 -31.49
CA ASP A 535 5.73 -43.37 -30.58
C ASP A 535 7.18 -43.77 -30.93
N THR A 536 8.10 -43.65 -29.96
CA THR A 536 8.79 -44.82 -29.35
C THR A 536 9.66 -44.45 -28.13
N GLU A 537 9.74 -45.42 -27.23
CA GLU A 537 10.44 -45.47 -25.94
C GLU A 537 11.96 -45.74 -26.08
N GLU A 538 12.60 -45.95 -24.92
CA GLU A 538 13.93 -46.51 -24.61
C GLU A 538 15.04 -45.47 -24.34
N GLU A 539 15.47 -45.28 -23.10
CA GLU A 539 16.29 -46.10 -22.17
C GLU A 539 17.79 -45.72 -22.19
N ASP A 540 18.26 -45.33 -21.00
CA ASP A 540 19.58 -45.49 -20.35
C ASP A 540 20.91 -45.33 -21.14
N VAL A 541 21.87 -44.61 -20.53
CA VAL A 541 23.07 -45.21 -19.88
C VAL A 541 24.04 -44.11 -19.38
N ASP A 542 24.55 -44.38 -18.18
CA ASP A 542 25.55 -43.76 -17.29
C ASP A 542 26.89 -43.26 -17.88
N SER A 543 27.67 -42.66 -16.96
CA SER A 543 29.16 -42.57 -16.83
C SER A 543 29.81 -41.25 -17.31
N ASP A 544 30.74 -40.59 -16.61
CA ASP A 544 31.58 -40.90 -15.44
C ASP A 544 32.07 -39.61 -14.74
N GLU A 545 32.50 -39.76 -13.49
CA GLU A 545 33.25 -38.78 -12.67
C GLU A 545 34.65 -38.47 -13.24
N GLU A 546 35.17 -37.25 -13.02
CA GLU A 546 36.35 -37.03 -12.16
C GLU A 546 36.70 -35.55 -11.94
N CYS A 547 37.46 -35.34 -10.88
CA CYS A 547 37.63 -34.15 -10.06
C CYS A 547 39.00 -33.51 -10.29
N GLU A 548 39.12 -32.17 -10.35
CA GLU A 548 40.33 -31.49 -9.86
C GLU A 548 40.02 -30.12 -9.24
N LYS A 549 40.54 -29.93 -8.02
CA LYS A 549 40.74 -28.63 -7.37
C LYS A 549 42.15 -28.14 -7.70
N THR A 550 42.33 -26.88 -8.08
CA THR A 550 42.98 -25.86 -7.21
C THR A 550 43.19 -24.49 -7.89
N LYS A 551 42.90 -23.44 -7.10
CA LYS A 551 43.49 -22.08 -7.07
C LYS A 551 42.97 -20.98 -8.03
N GLU A 552 42.14 -20.11 -7.43
CA GLU A 552 42.24 -18.63 -7.41
C GLU A 552 43.65 -18.12 -7.79
N GLN A 553 43.89 -17.05 -8.57
CA GLN A 553 43.18 -15.80 -8.85
C GLN A 553 43.98 -15.10 -9.98
N GLU A 554 43.33 -14.63 -11.04
CA GLU A 554 43.73 -13.53 -11.96
C GLU A 554 42.64 -13.51 -13.07
N ALA A 555 41.50 -12.86 -12.81
CA ALA A 555 41.18 -11.47 -13.16
C ALA A 555 40.98 -11.25 -14.67
N GLU A 556 39.70 -11.02 -15.00
CA GLU A 556 39.18 -10.15 -16.06
C GLU A 556 39.58 -10.42 -17.52
N GLU A 557 38.60 -10.98 -18.25
CA GLU A 557 38.34 -10.88 -19.70
C GLU A 557 38.14 -12.26 -20.33
N ARG A 558 36.90 -12.77 -20.25
CA ARG A 558 36.19 -13.62 -21.22
C ARG A 558 35.02 -14.30 -20.52
N GLY A 559 33.92 -13.57 -20.44
CA GLY A 559 32.63 -14.05 -19.97
C GLY A 559 31.56 -13.19 -20.62
N ASN A 560 31.43 -13.33 -21.93
CA ASN A 560 30.36 -12.76 -22.75
C ASN A 560 30.29 -13.64 -23.99
N GLU A 561 29.67 -14.83 -23.85
CA GLU A 561 29.15 -15.60 -25.00
C GLU A 561 28.24 -16.78 -24.63
N GLU A 562 27.92 -17.04 -23.35
CA GLU A 562 26.98 -18.11 -22.94
C GLU A 562 25.80 -17.62 -22.06
N GLU A 563 25.27 -16.43 -22.32
CA GLU A 563 24.00 -15.95 -21.72
C GLU A 563 22.94 -15.57 -22.77
N GLN A 564 23.10 -16.04 -24.02
CA GLN A 564 22.21 -15.69 -25.14
C GLN A 564 21.34 -16.83 -25.68
N GLU A 565 21.45 -18.06 -25.16
CA GLU A 565 20.61 -19.20 -25.62
C GLU A 565 19.53 -19.66 -24.61
N GLU A 566 19.45 -19.10 -23.39
CA GLU A 566 18.37 -19.40 -22.43
C GLU A 566 17.25 -18.34 -22.39
N LYS A 567 17.25 -17.35 -23.29
CA LYS A 567 16.19 -16.32 -23.36
C LYS A 567 15.17 -16.48 -24.49
N GLU A 568 15.29 -17.50 -25.33
CA GLU A 568 14.35 -17.74 -26.45
C GLU A 568 13.44 -18.97 -26.25
N GLN A 569 13.32 -19.52 -25.03
CA GLN A 569 12.41 -20.65 -24.74
C GLN A 569 11.42 -20.42 -23.59
N GLU A 570 11.35 -19.22 -22.99
CA GLU A 570 10.32 -18.87 -22.00
C GLU A 570 9.19 -17.96 -22.57
N GLU A 571 9.21 -17.61 -23.86
CA GLU A 571 8.16 -16.77 -24.49
C GLU A 571 7.06 -17.54 -25.25
N ASP A 572 7.17 -18.86 -25.45
CA ASP A 572 6.19 -19.65 -26.24
C ASP A 572 5.18 -20.48 -25.42
N GLU A 573 5.18 -20.41 -24.07
CA GLU A 573 4.17 -21.10 -23.22
C GLU A 573 3.13 -20.18 -22.57
N GLU A 574 3.10 -18.87 -22.87
CA GLU A 574 2.09 -17.93 -22.33
C GLU A 574 0.92 -17.60 -23.28
N GLU A 575 0.85 -18.13 -24.51
CA GLU A 575 -0.25 -17.81 -25.45
C GLU A 575 -1.41 -18.84 -25.58
N GLU A 576 -1.36 -20.03 -24.96
CA GLU A 576 -2.46 -21.02 -25.01
C GLU A 576 -3.17 -21.29 -23.66
N GLU A 577 -3.47 -20.27 -22.85
CA GLU A 577 -4.53 -20.37 -21.82
C GLU A 577 -5.34 -19.06 -21.72
N THR A 578 -5.81 -18.54 -22.86
CA THR A 578 -6.69 -17.35 -22.90
C THR A 578 -8.05 -17.59 -23.54
N GLU A 579 -8.66 -18.76 -23.39
CA GLU A 579 -10.08 -18.94 -23.72
C GLU A 579 -10.80 -19.82 -22.68
N ARG A 580 -11.25 -19.19 -21.60
CA ARG A 580 -12.48 -19.52 -20.81
C ARG A 580 -12.56 -18.62 -19.58
N GLN A 581 -12.94 -17.35 -19.79
CA GLN A 581 -13.42 -16.50 -18.70
C GLN A 581 -14.92 -16.76 -18.47
N GLU A 582 -15.27 -17.41 -17.37
CA GLU A 582 -16.60 -17.28 -16.77
C GLU A 582 -16.76 -15.86 -16.18
N PRO A 583 -17.94 -15.23 -16.25
CA PRO A 583 -18.09 -13.83 -15.89
C PRO A 583 -17.95 -13.65 -14.38
N VAL A 584 -16.81 -13.08 -13.96
CA VAL A 584 -16.69 -12.43 -12.66
C VAL A 584 -17.67 -11.25 -12.65
N THR A 585 -18.54 -11.21 -11.64
CA THR A 585 -19.53 -10.14 -11.48
C THR A 585 -18.79 -8.83 -11.18
N GLN A 586 -18.37 -8.14 -12.23
CA GLN A 586 -17.89 -6.77 -12.15
C GLN A 586 -19.05 -5.89 -11.68
N ALA A 587 -18.77 -5.00 -10.73
CA ALA A 587 -19.72 -3.94 -10.39
C ALA A 587 -20.10 -3.19 -11.67
N PRO A 588 -21.38 -2.81 -11.86
CA PRO A 588 -21.80 -2.11 -13.06
C PRO A 588 -20.96 -0.83 -13.22
N PRO A 589 -20.59 -0.46 -14.47
CA PRO A 589 -19.88 0.79 -14.71
C PRO A 589 -20.68 1.94 -14.09
N PRO A 590 -20.02 2.95 -13.48
CA PRO A 590 -20.74 4.07 -12.91
C PRO A 590 -21.59 4.70 -14.01
N PRO A 591 -22.88 4.96 -13.76
CA PRO A 591 -23.72 5.59 -14.76
C PRO A 591 -23.12 6.96 -15.10
N HIS A 592 -23.02 7.26 -16.39
CA HIS A 592 -22.48 8.52 -16.88
C HIS A 592 -23.36 9.66 -16.33
N LEU A 593 -22.75 10.61 -15.63
CA LEU A 593 -23.45 11.79 -15.12
C LEU A 593 -23.83 12.69 -16.29
N HIS A 594 -25.11 13.02 -16.42
CA HIS A 594 -25.55 14.04 -17.35
C HIS A 594 -25.58 15.40 -16.67
N ILE A 595 -25.07 16.42 -17.35
CA ILE A 595 -25.03 17.79 -16.86
C ILE A 595 -25.99 18.60 -17.71
N PHE A 596 -27.08 19.05 -17.11
CA PHE A 596 -28.05 19.93 -17.74
C PHE A 596 -28.04 21.29 -17.04
N SER A 597 -28.42 22.34 -17.77
CA SER A 597 -28.61 23.67 -17.18
C SER A 597 -30.09 23.97 -17.07
N GLY A 598 -30.51 24.61 -15.98
CA GLY A 598 -31.87 25.14 -15.82
C GLY A 598 -32.25 26.15 -16.91
N SER A 599 -31.25 26.73 -17.58
CA SER A 599 -31.44 27.63 -18.73
C SER A 599 -31.66 26.93 -20.07
N ASP A 600 -31.60 25.61 -20.13
CA ASP A 600 -31.71 24.85 -21.39
C ASP A 600 -33.17 24.80 -21.86
N PRO A 601 -33.50 25.28 -23.08
CA PRO A 601 -34.85 25.16 -23.63
C PRO A 601 -35.31 23.71 -23.84
N GLU A 602 -34.40 22.74 -23.96
CA GLU A 602 -34.70 21.32 -24.14
C GLU A 602 -34.66 20.52 -22.82
N LEU A 603 -34.66 21.20 -21.66
CA LEU A 603 -34.53 20.55 -20.35
C LEU A 603 -35.61 19.49 -20.07
N GLY A 604 -36.87 19.78 -20.40
CA GLY A 604 -38.01 18.89 -20.14
C GLY A 604 -37.86 17.47 -20.72
N PRO A 605 -37.69 17.30 -22.04
CA PRO A 605 -37.49 15.98 -22.65
C PRO A 605 -36.22 15.28 -22.15
N GLN A 606 -35.11 16.01 -21.95
CA GLN A 606 -33.86 15.46 -21.42
C GLN A 606 -34.04 14.86 -20.02
N LEU A 607 -34.76 15.55 -19.12
CA LEU A 607 -35.05 15.07 -17.77
C LEU A 607 -35.93 13.82 -17.78
N ARG A 608 -36.94 13.76 -18.66
CA ARG A 608 -37.80 12.57 -18.80
C ARG A 608 -37.00 11.37 -19.29
N GLU A 609 -36.12 11.55 -20.28
CA GLU A 609 -35.29 10.48 -20.81
C GLU A 609 -34.29 9.96 -19.76
N ALA A 610 -33.64 10.86 -19.03
CA ALA A 610 -32.73 10.49 -17.95
C ALA A 610 -33.45 9.74 -16.82
N ALA A 611 -34.67 10.19 -16.45
CA ALA A 611 -35.49 9.53 -15.45
C ALA A 611 -35.96 8.13 -15.88
N ALA A 612 -36.40 7.98 -17.13
CA ALA A 612 -36.83 6.71 -17.72
C ALA A 612 -35.67 5.72 -17.92
N SER A 613 -34.45 6.22 -18.14
CA SER A 613 -33.24 5.40 -18.30
C SER A 613 -32.50 5.13 -16.99
N GLY A 614 -32.82 5.82 -15.90
CA GLY A 614 -32.16 5.64 -14.60
C GLY A 614 -30.78 6.27 -14.51
N GLN A 615 -30.51 7.32 -15.29
CA GLN A 615 -29.21 8.00 -15.32
C GLN A 615 -29.15 9.17 -14.33
N PRO A 616 -28.07 9.36 -13.57
CA PRO A 616 -27.95 10.48 -12.65
C PRO A 616 -27.77 11.79 -13.42
N VAL A 617 -28.42 12.84 -12.93
CA VAL A 617 -28.43 14.17 -13.54
C VAL A 617 -27.93 15.19 -12.54
N LEU A 618 -27.00 16.06 -12.95
CA LEU A 618 -26.69 17.31 -12.29
C LEU A 618 -27.35 18.45 -13.05
N LEU A 619 -28.31 19.12 -12.43
CA LEU A 619 -28.98 20.30 -12.95
C LEU A 619 -28.31 21.56 -12.38
N THR A 620 -27.51 22.27 -13.17
CA THR A 620 -26.91 23.55 -12.78
C THR A 620 -27.91 24.70 -12.94
N ASN A 621 -27.76 25.76 -12.15
CA ASN A 621 -28.65 26.93 -12.14
C ASN A 621 -30.13 26.52 -12.04
N MET A 622 -30.44 25.61 -11.11
CA MET A 622 -31.75 24.95 -11.03
C MET A 622 -32.91 25.95 -10.89
N GLU A 623 -32.66 27.11 -10.28
CA GLU A 623 -33.62 28.21 -10.13
C GLU A 623 -34.17 28.73 -11.47
N LEU A 624 -33.40 28.63 -12.56
CA LEU A 624 -33.85 29.00 -13.91
C LEU A 624 -34.80 27.98 -14.53
N GLY A 625 -34.74 26.73 -14.07
CA GLY A 625 -35.52 25.62 -14.63
C GLY A 625 -36.85 25.38 -13.91
N LEU A 626 -37.20 26.16 -12.89
CA LEU A 626 -38.39 25.93 -12.04
C LEU A 626 -39.72 25.99 -12.78
N GLU A 627 -39.78 26.70 -13.92
CA GLU A 627 -40.97 26.76 -14.78
C GLU A 627 -41.19 25.49 -15.60
N CYS A 628 -40.17 24.61 -15.68
CA CYS A 628 -40.24 23.34 -16.39
C CYS A 628 -41.17 22.35 -15.67
N PRO A 629 -42.26 21.88 -16.32
CA PRO A 629 -43.23 21.01 -15.67
C PRO A 629 -42.64 19.63 -15.32
N GLU A 630 -41.68 19.14 -16.09
CA GLU A 630 -40.97 17.89 -15.82
C GLU A 630 -40.10 17.98 -14.56
N LEU A 631 -39.46 19.13 -14.34
CA LEU A 631 -38.69 19.36 -13.12
C LEU A 631 -39.62 19.41 -11.90
N GLN A 632 -40.74 20.12 -11.98
CA GLN A 632 -41.72 20.18 -10.88
C GLN A 632 -42.28 18.80 -10.53
N TRP A 633 -42.52 17.96 -11.54
CA TRP A 633 -42.91 16.57 -11.33
C TRP A 633 -41.81 15.76 -10.62
N LEU A 634 -40.56 15.86 -11.07
CA LEU A 634 -39.44 15.15 -10.42
C LEU A 634 -39.19 15.61 -8.98
N LEU A 635 -39.44 16.88 -8.66
CA LEU A 635 -39.32 17.41 -7.30
C LEU A 635 -40.34 16.77 -6.32
N GLN A 636 -41.44 16.21 -6.81
CA GLN A 636 -42.43 15.47 -6.01
C GLN A 636 -42.02 14.00 -5.80
N ARG A 637 -40.82 13.77 -5.26
CA ARG A 637 -40.17 12.45 -5.20
C ARG A 637 -41.01 11.34 -4.57
N GLU A 638 -41.80 11.66 -3.53
CA GLU A 638 -42.68 10.71 -2.83
C GLU A 638 -43.76 10.09 -3.75
N GLN A 639 -44.07 10.73 -4.88
CA GLN A 639 -45.10 10.30 -5.83
C GLN A 639 -44.53 9.56 -7.05
N LEU A 640 -43.20 9.43 -7.14
CA LEU A 640 -42.53 8.78 -8.27
C LEU A 640 -42.54 7.25 -8.08
N SER A 641 -42.94 6.50 -9.11
CA SER A 641 -42.91 5.03 -9.09
C SER A 641 -42.45 4.43 -10.44
N PRO A 642 -41.85 3.23 -10.45
CA PRO A 642 -41.51 2.54 -11.68
C PRO A 642 -42.77 2.24 -12.52
N PRO A 643 -42.73 2.33 -13.87
CA PRO A 643 -41.54 2.45 -14.73
C PRO A 643 -41.15 3.89 -15.11
N GLN A 644 -41.87 4.90 -14.60
CA GLN A 644 -41.69 6.30 -15.01
C GLN A 644 -40.35 6.89 -14.56
N VAL A 645 -39.86 6.43 -13.40
CA VAL A 645 -38.52 6.74 -12.89
C VAL A 645 -37.87 5.43 -12.46
N GLN A 646 -36.72 5.12 -13.03
CA GLN A 646 -35.98 3.91 -12.68
C GLN A 646 -35.26 4.08 -11.33
N PRO A 647 -35.07 3.00 -10.54
CA PRO A 647 -34.40 3.07 -9.24
C PRO A 647 -32.96 3.64 -9.25
N GLY A 648 -32.29 3.59 -10.41
CA GLY A 648 -30.94 4.15 -10.59
C GLY A 648 -30.90 5.68 -10.79
N PHE A 649 -32.05 6.33 -10.98
CA PHE A 649 -32.12 7.78 -11.21
C PHE A 649 -31.82 8.58 -9.94
N CYS A 650 -30.95 9.58 -10.05
CA CYS A 650 -30.72 10.56 -9.00
C CYS A 650 -30.61 11.97 -9.58
N LEU A 651 -31.41 12.90 -9.06
CA LEU A 651 -31.39 14.30 -9.47
C LEU A 651 -30.61 15.14 -8.45
N TYR A 652 -29.45 15.63 -8.85
CA TYR A 652 -28.65 16.61 -8.12
C TYR A 652 -29.02 18.01 -8.60
N LEU A 653 -29.50 18.85 -7.71
CA LEU A 653 -29.86 20.23 -8.00
C LEU A 653 -28.71 21.13 -7.56
N SER A 654 -28.16 21.96 -8.44
CA SER A 654 -27.07 22.88 -8.12
C SER A 654 -27.50 24.31 -8.33
N THR A 655 -27.10 25.18 -7.41
CA THR A 655 -27.33 26.62 -7.46
C THR A 655 -26.10 27.37 -6.97
N ALA A 656 -25.80 28.51 -7.60
CA ALA A 656 -24.76 29.42 -7.11
C ALA A 656 -25.24 30.27 -5.92
N LEU A 657 -26.53 30.18 -5.58
CA LEU A 657 -27.16 31.00 -4.56
C LEU A 657 -26.62 30.72 -3.14
N CYS A 658 -26.35 31.79 -2.40
CA CYS A 658 -26.04 31.70 -0.97
C CYS A 658 -27.27 31.25 -0.17
N LEU A 659 -27.02 30.63 1.00
CA LEU A 659 -28.08 30.06 1.84
C LEU A 659 -29.15 31.11 2.25
N SER A 660 -28.77 32.37 2.48
CA SER A 660 -29.71 33.46 2.80
C SER A 660 -30.60 33.92 1.63
N ALA A 661 -30.24 33.62 0.38
CA ALA A 661 -31.01 34.01 -0.80
C ALA A 661 -32.06 32.95 -1.19
N LEU A 662 -31.93 31.71 -0.69
CA LEU A 662 -32.77 30.58 -1.11
C LEU A 662 -34.25 30.78 -0.82
N GLU A 663 -34.60 31.42 0.31
CA GLU A 663 -36.01 31.64 0.68
C GLU A 663 -36.74 32.45 -0.39
N LYS A 664 -36.11 33.53 -0.88
CA LYS A 664 -36.71 34.43 -1.86
C LYS A 664 -36.91 33.79 -3.23
N VAL A 665 -36.04 32.85 -3.60
CA VAL A 665 -36.03 32.25 -4.95
C VAL A 665 -36.78 30.93 -5.00
N LEU A 666 -36.57 30.04 -4.02
CA LEU A 666 -37.14 28.68 -4.02
C LEU A 666 -38.39 28.56 -3.14
N GLY A 667 -38.55 29.43 -2.15
CA GLY A 667 -39.61 29.34 -1.15
C GLY A 667 -39.42 28.23 -0.13
N CYS A 668 -39.99 28.41 1.06
CA CYS A 668 -39.83 27.47 2.18
C CYS A 668 -40.46 26.09 1.96
N GLU A 669 -41.54 25.99 1.17
CA GLU A 669 -42.20 24.69 0.93
C GLU A 669 -41.36 23.74 0.10
N LEU A 670 -40.71 24.23 -0.97
CA LEU A 670 -39.80 23.43 -1.77
C LEU A 670 -38.58 23.01 -0.96
N LEU A 671 -38.00 23.94 -0.18
CA LEU A 671 -36.81 23.67 0.64
C LEU A 671 -37.03 22.58 1.70
N LYS A 672 -38.23 22.46 2.28
CA LYS A 672 -38.57 21.36 3.22
C LYS A 672 -38.45 19.97 2.56
N GLY A 673 -38.65 19.90 1.25
CA GLY A 673 -38.57 18.67 0.44
C GLY A 673 -37.18 18.36 -0.10
N LEU A 674 -36.17 19.17 0.18
CA LEU A 674 -34.81 19.02 -0.35
C LEU A 674 -33.79 18.75 0.78
N ASN A 675 -32.64 18.19 0.40
CA ASN A 675 -31.48 17.97 1.26
C ASN A 675 -30.38 18.98 0.90
N VAL A 676 -30.18 20.03 1.69
CA VAL A 676 -29.19 21.07 1.38
C VAL A 676 -27.77 20.61 1.73
N LEU A 677 -26.85 20.73 0.78
CA LEU A 677 -25.42 20.49 0.94
C LEU A 677 -24.65 21.75 0.52
N ASP A 678 -23.94 22.35 1.47
CA ASP A 678 -23.08 23.50 1.24
C ASP A 678 -21.74 23.04 0.65
N LEU A 679 -21.54 23.30 -0.64
CA LEU A 679 -20.27 23.12 -1.36
C LEU A 679 -19.54 24.46 -1.55
N GLY A 680 -19.86 25.46 -0.74
CA GLY A 680 -19.23 26.76 -0.73
C GLY A 680 -17.73 26.72 -0.45
N MET A 681 -17.14 27.91 -0.32
CA MET A 681 -15.70 28.11 -0.25
C MET A 681 -15.02 27.21 0.80
N ASN A 682 -14.22 26.27 0.33
CA ASN A 682 -13.42 25.41 1.20
C ASN A 682 -12.04 26.02 1.43
N MET A 683 -11.78 26.41 2.68
CA MET A 683 -10.54 27.09 3.07
C MET A 683 -9.29 26.19 2.94
N GLU A 684 -9.44 24.88 3.12
CA GLU A 684 -8.30 23.96 2.96
C GLU A 684 -7.95 23.77 1.48
N ILE A 685 -8.94 23.73 0.59
CA ILE A 685 -8.70 23.68 -0.86
C ILE A 685 -8.03 24.97 -1.32
N LEU A 686 -8.56 26.14 -0.93
CA LEU A 686 -7.95 27.41 -1.31
C LEU A 686 -6.51 27.53 -0.78
N GLU A 687 -6.21 27.00 0.41
CA GLU A 687 -4.84 26.95 0.90
C GLU A 687 -3.92 26.18 -0.05
N GLU A 688 -4.34 25.00 -0.50
CA GLU A 688 -3.57 24.18 -1.45
C GLU A 688 -3.40 24.90 -2.80
N GLU A 689 -4.46 25.52 -3.33
CA GLU A 689 -4.41 26.26 -4.61
C GLU A 689 -3.55 27.53 -4.54
N MET A 690 -3.66 28.32 -3.46
CA MET A 690 -2.82 29.50 -3.26
C MET A 690 -1.35 29.11 -3.07
N LEU A 691 -1.08 27.98 -2.38
CA LEU A 691 0.29 27.47 -2.23
C LEU A 691 0.85 27.06 -3.59
N HIS A 692 0.08 26.32 -4.37
CA HIS A 692 0.45 25.90 -5.72
C HIS A 692 0.78 27.10 -6.61
N GLU A 693 -0.09 28.12 -6.67
CA GLU A 693 0.16 29.35 -7.43
C GLU A 693 1.45 30.08 -7.01
N ILE A 694 1.75 30.13 -5.71
CA ILE A 694 2.99 30.74 -5.21
C ILE A 694 4.20 29.88 -5.61
N LEU A 695 4.14 28.56 -5.43
CA LEU A 695 5.26 27.66 -5.74
C LEU A 695 5.56 27.61 -7.25
N CYS A 696 4.53 27.60 -8.10
CA CYS A 696 4.71 27.67 -9.56
C CYS A 696 5.49 28.91 -10.01
N VAL A 697 5.37 30.03 -9.28
CA VAL A 697 6.03 31.29 -9.64
C VAL A 697 7.37 31.46 -8.94
N GLU A 698 7.48 31.12 -7.66
CA GLU A 698 8.67 31.34 -6.84
C GLU A 698 9.68 30.18 -6.91
N CYS A 699 9.21 28.93 -7.01
CA CYS A 699 10.01 27.70 -6.93
C CYS A 699 9.48 26.59 -7.88
N PRO A 700 9.48 26.79 -9.21
CA PRO A 700 8.87 25.85 -10.16
C PRO A 700 9.52 24.45 -10.15
N GLU A 701 10.82 24.36 -9.87
CA GLU A 701 11.55 23.09 -9.77
C GLU A 701 11.02 22.23 -8.61
N LEU A 702 10.80 22.84 -7.44
CA LEU A 702 10.25 22.17 -6.26
C LEU A 702 8.82 21.69 -6.50
N GLU A 703 8.00 22.50 -7.16
CA GLU A 703 6.63 22.11 -7.54
C GLU A 703 6.63 20.90 -8.48
N SER A 704 7.52 20.89 -9.49
CA SER A 704 7.61 19.76 -10.42
C SER A 704 8.06 18.46 -9.73
N HIS A 705 8.99 18.54 -8.79
CA HIS A 705 9.45 17.39 -8.02
C HIS A 705 8.35 16.87 -7.08
N TRP A 706 7.61 17.77 -6.42
CA TRP A 706 6.48 17.42 -5.56
C TRP A 706 5.37 16.67 -6.31
N GLN A 707 5.05 17.11 -7.53
CA GLN A 707 4.06 16.45 -8.38
C GLN A 707 4.52 15.05 -8.80
N ASP A 708 5.78 14.91 -9.21
CA ASP A 708 6.37 13.63 -9.59
C ASP A 708 6.43 12.63 -8.42
N LEU A 709 6.85 13.07 -7.22
CA LEU A 709 6.82 12.24 -6.01
C LEU A 709 5.40 11.81 -5.63
N LYS A 710 4.41 12.69 -5.84
CA LYS A 710 3.00 12.36 -5.58
C LYS A 710 2.52 11.23 -6.49
N ILE A 711 2.86 11.27 -7.79
CA ILE A 711 2.49 10.22 -8.75
C ILE A 711 3.21 8.91 -8.41
N ARG A 712 4.54 8.93 -8.24
CA ARG A 712 5.32 7.74 -7.88
C ARG A 712 4.81 7.06 -6.61
N PHE A 713 4.46 7.85 -5.59
CA PHE A 713 3.87 7.31 -4.36
C PHE A 713 2.54 6.60 -4.62
N LEU A 714 1.65 7.18 -5.43
CA LEU A 714 0.37 6.54 -5.79
C LEU A 714 0.58 5.22 -6.54
N ASP A 715 1.47 5.21 -7.54
CA ASP A 715 1.77 4.01 -8.33
C ASP A 715 2.34 2.88 -7.45
N THR A 716 3.28 3.20 -6.56
CA THR A 716 3.85 2.22 -5.62
C THR A 716 2.82 1.68 -4.64
N TRP A 717 1.91 2.54 -4.18
CA TRP A 717 0.86 2.14 -3.25
C TRP A 717 -0.18 1.23 -3.93
N GLU A 718 -0.58 1.52 -5.16
CA GLU A 718 -1.44 0.63 -5.96
C GLU A 718 -0.76 -0.73 -6.17
N ALA A 719 0.55 -0.74 -6.43
CA ALA A 719 1.32 -1.98 -6.53
C ALA A 719 1.33 -2.77 -5.20
N VAL A 720 1.42 -2.09 -4.04
CA VAL A 720 1.30 -2.73 -2.72
C VAL A 720 -0.09 -3.37 -2.52
N GLU A 721 -1.18 -2.65 -2.82
CA GLU A 721 -2.53 -3.21 -2.70
C GLU A 721 -2.74 -4.40 -3.64
N ALA A 722 -2.29 -4.30 -4.89
CA ALA A 722 -2.37 -5.39 -5.86
C ALA A 722 -1.57 -6.61 -5.40
N ALA A 723 -0.38 -6.41 -4.83
CA ALA A 723 0.44 -7.49 -4.28
C ALA A 723 -0.21 -8.14 -3.04
N GLU A 724 -0.83 -7.34 -2.16
CA GLU A 724 -1.58 -7.84 -0.98
C GLU A 724 -2.77 -8.70 -1.41
N GLU A 725 -3.54 -8.23 -2.38
CA GLU A 725 -4.71 -8.93 -2.90
C GLU A 725 -4.31 -10.21 -3.67
N ARG A 726 -3.19 -10.17 -4.41
CA ARG A 726 -2.62 -11.36 -5.07
C ARG A 726 -2.20 -12.41 -4.05
N LEU A 727 -1.50 -12.02 -2.98
CA LEU A 727 -1.12 -12.95 -1.91
C LEU A 727 -2.35 -13.56 -1.24
N LEU A 728 -3.37 -12.75 -0.99
CA LEU A 728 -4.61 -13.19 -0.35
C LEU A 728 -5.43 -14.12 -1.26
N THR A 729 -5.52 -13.85 -2.56
CA THR A 729 -6.20 -14.74 -3.52
C THR A 729 -5.46 -16.07 -3.67
N MET A 730 -4.13 -16.06 -3.75
CA MET A 730 -3.32 -17.30 -3.75
C MET A 730 -3.63 -18.20 -2.54
N LEU A 731 -3.77 -17.61 -1.35
CA LEU A 731 -4.08 -18.36 -0.13
C LEU A 731 -5.52 -18.84 -0.06
N LEU A 732 -6.48 -18.08 -0.61
CA LEU A 732 -7.89 -18.51 -0.65
C LEU A 732 -8.13 -19.63 -1.67
N LEU A 733 -7.39 -19.65 -2.78
CA LEU A 733 -7.52 -20.63 -3.86
C LEU A 733 -6.78 -21.96 -3.60
N GLN A 734 -6.23 -22.18 -2.40
CA GLN A 734 -5.41 -23.34 -2.01
C GLN A 734 -6.14 -24.72 -2.05
N ASN A 735 -7.26 -24.84 -2.75
CA ASN A 735 -8.09 -26.03 -2.81
C ASN A 735 -8.00 -26.82 -4.14
N SER A 736 -7.13 -26.46 -5.08
CA SER A 736 -6.98 -27.27 -6.29
C SER A 736 -6.11 -28.50 -5.99
N LYS A 737 -6.72 -29.70 -6.09
CA LYS A 737 -6.08 -31.01 -5.89
C LYS A 737 -4.90 -31.30 -6.85
N HIS A 738 -4.56 -30.36 -7.74
CA HIS A 738 -3.62 -30.51 -8.85
C HIS A 738 -2.34 -29.67 -8.71
N GLN A 739 -2.21 -28.77 -7.73
CA GLN A 739 -0.99 -27.98 -7.59
C GLN A 739 0.12 -28.72 -6.82
N LYS A 740 1.32 -28.81 -7.42
CA LYS A 740 2.54 -29.31 -6.76
C LYS A 740 2.86 -28.40 -5.55
N PRO A 741 2.87 -28.90 -4.29
CA PRO A 741 3.03 -28.08 -3.08
C PRO A 741 4.27 -27.17 -3.09
N ALA A 742 5.37 -27.63 -3.68
CA ALA A 742 6.61 -26.87 -3.78
C ALA A 742 6.52 -25.64 -4.69
N LYS A 743 5.79 -25.71 -5.82
CA LYS A 743 5.60 -24.55 -6.71
C LYS A 743 4.76 -23.48 -6.01
N PHE A 744 3.69 -23.89 -5.34
CA PHE A 744 2.83 -23.00 -4.58
C PHE A 744 3.56 -22.28 -3.44
N LEU A 745 4.34 -23.01 -2.63
CA LEU A 745 5.13 -22.43 -1.54
C LEU A 745 6.20 -21.44 -2.05
N ARG A 746 6.86 -21.71 -3.19
CA ARG A 746 7.74 -20.71 -3.83
C ARG A 746 7.00 -19.46 -4.23
N GLY A 747 5.84 -19.63 -4.86
CA GLY A 747 4.99 -18.52 -5.28
C GLY A 747 4.66 -17.60 -4.10
N ILE A 748 4.26 -18.16 -2.96
CA ILE A 748 3.95 -17.38 -1.76
C ILE A 748 5.20 -16.64 -1.23
N VAL A 749 6.34 -17.32 -1.09
CA VAL A 749 7.56 -16.68 -0.58
C VAL A 749 8.01 -15.54 -1.48
N ARG A 750 7.93 -15.71 -2.81
CA ARG A 750 8.24 -14.65 -3.78
C ARG A 750 7.26 -13.49 -3.71
N ALA A 751 5.95 -13.78 -3.67
CA ALA A 751 4.92 -12.76 -3.55
C ALA A 751 5.09 -11.93 -2.26
N GLN A 752 5.37 -12.60 -1.13
CA GLN A 752 5.64 -11.92 0.14
C GLN A 752 6.92 -11.08 0.08
N ALA A 753 8.00 -11.58 -0.51
CA ALA A 753 9.25 -10.84 -0.66
C ALA A 753 9.06 -9.56 -1.50
N GLY A 754 8.36 -9.66 -2.64
CA GLY A 754 8.03 -8.50 -3.48
C GLY A 754 7.16 -7.48 -2.74
N LEU A 755 6.16 -7.94 -1.99
CA LEU A 755 5.32 -7.07 -1.17
C LEU A 755 6.11 -6.34 -0.07
N CYS A 756 7.07 -7.00 0.58
CA CYS A 756 7.96 -6.35 1.54
C CYS A 756 8.83 -5.27 0.87
N GLN A 757 9.37 -5.53 -0.32
CA GLN A 757 10.15 -4.54 -1.08
C GLN A 757 9.31 -3.32 -1.45
N LEU A 758 8.10 -3.54 -1.97
CA LEU A 758 7.18 -2.46 -2.32
C LEU A 758 6.79 -1.60 -1.11
N ARG A 759 6.57 -2.23 0.06
CA ARG A 759 6.28 -1.49 1.31
C ARG A 759 7.44 -0.62 1.76
N VAL A 760 8.67 -1.13 1.72
CA VAL A 760 9.87 -0.34 2.05
C VAL A 760 10.01 0.84 1.08
N HIS A 761 9.81 0.61 -0.21
CA HIS A 761 9.87 1.68 -1.20
C HIS A 761 8.76 2.74 -0.99
N CYS A 762 7.56 2.34 -0.60
CA CYS A 762 6.50 3.29 -0.21
C CYS A 762 6.90 4.13 1.01
N GLU A 763 7.54 3.54 2.02
CA GLU A 763 8.04 4.23 3.21
C GLU A 763 9.13 5.25 2.85
N GLU A 764 10.08 4.88 1.97
CA GLU A 764 11.11 5.80 1.45
C GLU A 764 10.51 7.01 0.71
N LEU A 765 9.51 6.77 -0.15
CA LEU A 765 8.80 7.85 -0.85
C LEU A 765 8.02 8.74 0.12
N GLU A 766 7.44 8.18 1.18
CA GLU A 766 6.77 8.96 2.23
C GLU A 766 7.76 9.86 2.98
N GLU A 767 8.95 9.36 3.31
CA GLU A 767 10.02 10.16 3.91
C GLU A 767 10.46 11.32 3.01
N LEU A 768 10.65 11.07 1.71
CA LEU A 768 10.98 12.11 0.74
C LEU A 768 9.88 13.18 0.65
N ARG A 769 8.60 12.76 0.63
CA ARG A 769 7.47 13.70 0.68
C ARG A 769 7.46 14.53 1.97
N LEU A 770 7.83 13.96 3.11
CA LEU A 770 7.94 14.73 4.35
C LEU A 770 9.09 15.76 4.29
N GLN A 771 10.21 15.42 3.66
CA GLN A 771 11.34 16.33 3.44
C GLN A 771 10.96 17.50 2.52
N GLU A 772 10.25 17.24 1.42
CA GLU A 772 9.77 18.29 0.52
C GLU A 772 8.66 19.14 1.12
N ALA A 773 7.76 18.54 1.90
CA ALA A 773 6.76 19.31 2.65
C ALA A 773 7.43 20.30 3.63
N ALA A 774 8.61 19.96 4.16
CA ALA A 774 9.40 20.85 5.01
C ALA A 774 10.04 22.01 4.22
N SER A 775 10.47 21.80 2.96
CA SER A 775 11.00 22.87 2.11
C SER A 775 9.89 23.84 1.65
N CYS A 776 8.65 23.37 1.48
CA CYS A 776 7.47 24.21 1.19
C CYS A 776 6.94 24.99 2.41
N ALA A 777 7.35 24.64 3.64
CA ALA A 777 6.79 25.19 4.88
C ALA A 777 6.88 26.74 5.01
N PRO A 778 7.95 27.43 4.58
CA PRO A 778 8.02 28.89 4.65
C PRO A 778 6.97 29.59 3.78
N TYR A 779 6.72 29.08 2.57
CA TYR A 779 5.69 29.59 1.65
C TYR A 779 4.28 29.28 2.16
N ARG A 780 4.07 28.09 2.74
CA ARG A 780 2.81 27.74 3.41
C ARG A 780 2.43 28.72 4.52
N ARG A 781 3.41 29.26 5.26
CA ARG A 781 3.17 30.32 6.26
C ARG A 781 2.73 31.66 5.64
N VAL A 782 3.09 31.94 4.39
CA VAL A 782 2.59 33.10 3.63
C VAL A 782 1.14 32.86 3.23
N VAL A 783 0.83 31.66 2.74
CA VAL A 783 -0.55 31.28 2.40
C VAL A 783 -1.46 31.36 3.62
N TRP A 784 -1.07 30.77 4.74
CA TRP A 784 -1.85 30.87 5.99
C TRP A 784 -2.12 32.31 6.44
N HIS A 785 -1.19 33.23 6.15
CA HIS A 785 -1.38 34.64 6.40
C HIS A 785 -2.47 35.23 5.51
N GLY A 786 -2.46 34.93 4.20
CA GLY A 786 -3.54 35.30 3.28
C GLY A 786 -4.89 34.66 3.64
N MET A 787 -4.90 33.37 3.94
CA MET A 787 -6.08 32.62 4.37
C MET A 787 -6.69 33.18 5.65
N ALA A 788 -5.88 33.68 6.59
CA ALA A 788 -6.39 34.34 7.79
C ALA A 788 -7.20 35.61 7.46
N ILE A 789 -6.78 36.36 6.44
CA ILE A 789 -7.47 37.56 5.97
C ILE A 789 -8.79 37.17 5.29
N VAL A 790 -8.74 36.22 4.36
CA VAL A 790 -9.93 35.67 3.70
C VAL A 790 -10.95 35.17 4.74
N LYS A 791 -10.48 34.44 5.75
CA LYS A 791 -11.33 33.95 6.85
C LYS A 791 -11.98 35.08 7.64
N ALA A 792 -11.24 36.17 7.90
CA ALA A 792 -11.78 37.33 8.61
C ALA A 792 -12.82 38.10 7.79
N LEU A 793 -12.75 38.06 6.46
CA LEU A 793 -13.72 38.70 5.56
C LEU A 793 -14.95 37.83 5.27
N SER A 794 -14.81 36.50 5.33
CA SER A 794 -15.89 35.55 5.01
C SER A 794 -17.26 35.83 5.69
N PRO A 795 -17.35 36.29 6.95
CA PRO A 795 -18.65 36.55 7.58
C PRO A 795 -19.42 37.72 6.95
N LEU A 796 -18.73 38.62 6.23
CA LEU A 796 -19.38 39.76 5.57
C LEU A 796 -20.34 39.32 4.47
N GLN A 797 -20.13 38.15 3.87
CA GLN A 797 -21.00 37.62 2.80
C GLN A 797 -22.43 37.37 3.31
N ASN A 798 -22.57 37.00 4.58
CA ASN A 798 -23.87 36.79 5.20
C ASN A 798 -24.60 38.11 5.51
N LEU A 799 -23.85 39.20 5.69
CA LEU A 799 -24.39 40.52 6.06
C LEU A 799 -24.65 41.40 4.84
N LEU A 800 -23.87 41.22 3.77
CA LEU A 800 -23.86 42.07 2.59
C LEU A 800 -24.10 41.20 1.36
N PRO A 801 -25.34 41.14 0.82
CA PRO A 801 -25.74 40.18 -0.23
C PRO A 801 -24.90 40.23 -1.51
N LEU A 802 -24.28 41.37 -1.80
CA LEU A 802 -23.43 41.58 -2.97
C LEU A 802 -21.99 41.13 -2.75
N PHE A 803 -21.54 41.03 -1.50
CA PHE A 803 -20.16 40.67 -1.22
C PHE A 803 -19.98 39.15 -1.25
N CYS A 804 -19.23 38.66 -2.22
CA CYS A 804 -18.79 37.27 -2.26
C CYS A 804 -17.26 37.18 -2.24
N VAL A 805 -16.72 36.32 -1.38
CA VAL A 805 -15.31 35.93 -1.47
C VAL A 805 -15.26 34.63 -2.24
N SER A 806 -14.94 34.71 -3.52
CA SER A 806 -14.74 33.53 -4.37
C SER A 806 -13.28 33.07 -4.33
N PRO A 807 -13.01 31.77 -4.52
CA PRO A 807 -11.64 31.26 -4.66
C PRO A 807 -10.92 31.93 -5.84
N GLU A 808 -11.59 32.11 -6.97
CA GLU A 808 -11.04 32.79 -8.16
C GLU A 808 -10.54 34.21 -7.84
N ASN A 809 -11.30 34.99 -7.07
CA ASN A 809 -10.91 36.33 -6.66
C ASN A 809 -9.66 36.31 -5.76
N CYS A 810 -9.56 35.32 -4.88
CA CYS A 810 -8.42 35.12 -3.99
C CYS A 810 -7.16 34.70 -4.78
N LEU A 811 -7.29 33.81 -5.75
CA LEU A 811 -6.21 33.40 -6.65
C LEU A 811 -5.76 34.57 -7.54
N ALA A 812 -6.70 35.34 -8.10
CA ALA A 812 -6.40 36.54 -8.87
C ALA A 812 -5.64 37.59 -8.03
N ALA A 813 -6.04 37.80 -6.77
CA ALA A 813 -5.32 38.68 -5.84
C ALA A 813 -3.91 38.16 -5.52
N THR A 814 -3.74 36.84 -5.41
CA THR A 814 -2.44 36.18 -5.19
C THR A 814 -1.52 36.38 -6.38
N ARG A 815 -2.01 36.14 -7.61
CA ARG A 815 -1.26 36.40 -8.85
C ARG A 815 -0.87 37.87 -8.99
N ARG A 816 -1.76 38.81 -8.63
CA ARG A 816 -1.44 40.25 -8.58
C ARG A 816 -0.33 40.56 -7.58
N ALA A 817 -0.36 39.96 -6.39
CA ALA A 817 0.69 40.13 -5.39
C ALA A 817 2.04 39.64 -5.92
N LEU A 818 2.09 38.45 -6.54
CA LEU A 818 3.31 37.89 -7.14
C LEU A 818 3.84 38.76 -8.29
N ASN A 819 2.95 39.25 -9.18
CA ASN A 819 3.35 40.12 -10.28
C ASN A 819 3.86 41.49 -9.82
N SER A 820 3.35 42.02 -8.70
CA SER A 820 3.85 43.26 -8.12
C SER A 820 5.29 43.11 -7.60
N MET A 821 5.62 41.95 -7.04
CA MET A 821 6.98 41.62 -6.57
C MET A 821 7.97 41.53 -7.73
N LYS A 822 7.59 40.97 -8.89
CA LYS A 822 8.46 40.83 -10.07
C LYS A 822 9.05 42.16 -10.59
N ARG A 823 8.36 43.29 -10.34
CA ARG A 823 8.83 44.63 -10.74
C ARG A 823 9.89 45.22 -9.79
N GLU A 824 10.04 44.65 -8.59
CA GLU A 824 10.93 45.14 -7.52
C GLU A 824 12.24 44.33 -7.39
N ILE A 825 12.41 43.25 -8.17
CA ILE A 825 13.59 42.36 -8.08
C ILE A 825 14.82 43.03 -8.71
N HIS A 826 15.57 43.82 -7.94
CA HIS A 826 16.91 44.28 -8.33
C HIS A 826 18.05 43.79 -7.43
N HIS A 827 17.84 43.08 -6.31
CA HIS A 827 18.94 42.49 -5.53
C HIS A 827 18.56 41.16 -4.87
N ARG A 828 19.57 40.29 -4.65
CA ARG A 828 19.49 39.00 -3.94
C ARG A 828 19.10 39.27 -2.48
N GLU A 829 17.80 39.31 -2.18
CA GLU A 829 17.30 39.44 -0.81
C GLU A 829 17.33 38.09 -0.06
N GLU A 830 17.53 38.13 1.25
CA GLU A 830 17.43 36.94 2.11
C GLU A 830 15.95 36.46 2.16
N LEU A 831 15.75 35.13 2.12
CA LEU A 831 14.41 34.51 2.08
C LEU A 831 13.42 35.06 3.13
N PRO A 832 13.78 35.32 4.41
CA PRO A 832 12.83 35.87 5.39
C PRO A 832 12.31 37.28 5.04
N CYS A 833 13.15 38.13 4.46
CA CYS A 833 12.78 39.48 4.04
C CYS A 833 11.81 39.44 2.86
N HIS A 834 12.13 38.60 1.86
CA HIS A 834 11.26 38.35 0.71
C HIS A 834 9.88 37.84 1.12
N LEU A 835 9.82 36.84 2.00
CA LEU A 835 8.54 36.31 2.51
C LEU A 835 7.72 37.35 3.28
N LEU A 836 8.37 38.29 3.98
CA LEU A 836 7.69 39.39 4.67
C LEU A 836 7.09 40.39 3.67
N GLN A 837 7.82 40.73 2.61
CA GLN A 837 7.33 41.57 1.53
C GLN A 837 6.15 40.91 0.81
N LEU A 838 6.25 39.61 0.48
CA LEU A 838 5.17 38.85 -0.14
C LEU A 838 3.91 38.84 0.75
N LYS A 839 4.04 38.64 2.07
CA LYS A 839 2.91 38.77 3.02
C LYS A 839 2.27 40.15 2.99
N ARG A 840 3.07 41.22 2.93
CA ARG A 840 2.55 42.59 2.87
C ARG A 840 1.79 42.84 1.57
N GLN A 841 2.33 42.43 0.43
CA GLN A 841 1.66 42.59 -0.87
C GLN A 841 0.39 41.76 -0.94
N LEU A 842 0.42 40.49 -0.51
CA LEU A 842 -0.75 39.63 -0.44
C LEU A 842 -1.86 40.24 0.43
N THR A 843 -1.49 40.78 1.60
CA THR A 843 -2.44 41.48 2.49
C THR A 843 -3.12 42.65 1.79
N ARG A 844 -2.34 43.48 1.09
CA ARG A 844 -2.86 44.66 0.38
C ARG A 844 -3.76 44.27 -0.78
N GLN A 845 -3.37 43.29 -1.59
CA GLN A 845 -4.16 42.88 -2.77
C GLN A 845 -5.49 42.26 -2.38
N LEU A 846 -5.53 41.43 -1.32
CA LEU A 846 -6.76 40.81 -0.81
C LEU A 846 -7.71 41.84 -0.19
N LEU A 847 -7.19 42.73 0.67
CA LEU A 847 -8.02 43.78 1.29
C LEU A 847 -8.49 44.80 0.25
N GLY A 848 -7.64 45.18 -0.70
CA GLY A 848 -7.99 46.10 -1.79
C GLY A 848 -9.12 45.55 -2.68
N SER A 849 -9.10 44.26 -3.02
CA SER A 849 -10.23 43.64 -3.74
C SER A 849 -11.52 43.62 -2.92
N ALA A 850 -11.43 43.41 -1.60
CA ALA A 850 -12.60 43.45 -0.73
C ALA A 850 -13.16 44.87 -0.57
N VAL A 851 -12.31 45.90 -0.52
CA VAL A 851 -12.78 47.30 -0.50
C VAL A 851 -13.45 47.68 -1.81
N ALA A 852 -12.91 47.27 -2.96
CA ALA A 852 -13.51 47.59 -4.25
C ALA A 852 -14.94 47.02 -4.42
N THR A 853 -15.18 45.83 -3.84
CA THR A 853 -16.48 45.16 -3.87
C THR A 853 -17.48 45.69 -2.84
N LEU A 854 -17.00 46.37 -1.79
CA LEU A 854 -17.82 46.90 -0.69
C LEU A 854 -17.96 48.42 -0.68
N GLY A 855 -17.16 49.12 -1.46
CA GLY A 855 -17.09 50.57 -1.52
C GLY A 855 -16.18 51.19 -0.46
N LEU A 856 -15.78 52.44 -0.70
CA LEU A 856 -14.85 53.19 0.14
C LEU A 856 -15.40 53.46 1.55
N THR A 857 -16.73 53.47 1.72
CA THR A 857 -17.38 53.68 3.02
C THR A 857 -17.08 52.55 4.02
N GLN A 858 -16.75 51.35 3.54
CA GLN A 858 -16.47 50.16 4.37
C GLN A 858 -14.98 49.95 4.65
N VAL A 859 -14.09 50.83 4.17
CA VAL A 859 -12.63 50.74 4.36
C VAL A 859 -12.22 50.50 5.82
N PRO A 860 -12.76 51.23 6.83
CA PRO A 860 -12.36 51.01 8.22
C PRO A 860 -12.72 49.62 8.73
N LEU A 861 -13.84 49.06 8.30
CA LEU A 861 -14.30 47.72 8.70
C LEU A 861 -13.42 46.64 8.07
N VAL A 862 -13.25 46.68 6.74
CA VAL A 862 -12.40 45.73 5.99
C VAL A 862 -10.97 45.76 6.50
N GLY A 863 -10.43 46.97 6.72
CA GLY A 863 -9.10 47.17 7.26
C GLY A 863 -8.93 46.61 8.67
N ALA A 864 -9.89 46.83 9.56
CA ALA A 864 -9.81 46.33 10.92
C ALA A 864 -9.91 44.80 10.98
N LEU A 865 -10.75 44.18 10.14
CA LEU A 865 -10.83 42.73 10.00
C LEU A 865 -9.49 42.15 9.51
N GLY A 866 -8.87 42.77 8.50
CA GLY A 866 -7.54 42.42 8.03
C GLY A 866 -6.47 42.56 9.11
N ALA A 867 -6.44 43.69 9.82
CA ALA A 867 -5.51 43.95 10.91
C ALA A 867 -5.68 42.95 12.07
N LEU A 868 -6.93 42.58 12.41
CA LEU A 868 -7.23 41.56 13.40
C LEU A 868 -6.73 40.18 12.97
N ALA A 869 -6.87 39.83 11.69
CA ALA A 869 -6.32 38.60 11.12
C ALA A 869 -4.79 38.54 11.26
N VAL A 870 -4.10 39.66 10.97
CA VAL A 870 -2.64 39.76 11.15
C VAL A 870 -2.24 39.58 12.62
N LEU A 871 -2.95 40.24 13.56
CA LEU A 871 -2.68 40.05 15.00
C LEU A 871 -2.95 38.63 15.47
N ARG A 872 -3.98 37.96 14.93
CA ARG A 872 -4.29 36.56 15.22
C ARG A 872 -3.12 35.65 14.82
N MET A 873 -2.55 35.86 13.63
CA MET A 873 -1.38 35.11 13.16
C MET A 873 -0.14 35.36 14.01
N ALA A 874 0.01 36.58 14.55
CA ALA A 874 1.04 36.93 15.51
C ALA A 874 0.77 36.44 16.95
N ARG A 875 -0.35 35.75 17.20
CA ARG A 875 -0.84 35.32 18.54
C ARG A 875 -1.03 36.47 19.53
N LYS A 876 -1.39 37.66 19.03
CA LYS A 876 -1.63 38.89 19.80
C LYS A 876 -3.12 39.29 19.89
N ALA A 877 -4.04 38.40 19.48
CA ALA A 877 -5.49 38.60 19.53
C ALA A 877 -6.21 37.35 20.09
N PRO A 878 -6.24 37.19 21.43
CA PRO A 878 -6.84 36.02 22.07
C PRO A 878 -8.35 35.92 21.79
N GLU A 879 -8.90 34.70 21.81
CA GLU A 879 -10.30 34.41 21.45
C GLU A 879 -11.30 35.26 22.24
N LEU A 880 -11.13 35.36 23.56
CA LEU A 880 -12.04 36.12 24.43
C LEU A 880 -12.04 37.63 24.15
N GLU A 881 -10.88 38.22 23.79
CA GLU A 881 -10.81 39.63 23.39
C GLU A 881 -11.50 39.85 22.03
N ARG A 882 -11.37 38.91 21.10
CA ARG A 882 -12.08 38.97 19.83
C ARG A 882 -13.60 38.89 20.02
N LEU A 883 -14.07 37.95 20.85
CA LEU A 883 -15.47 37.84 21.22
C LEU A 883 -15.97 39.10 21.96
N ALA A 884 -15.10 39.77 22.73
CA ALA A 884 -15.43 41.04 23.38
C ALA A 884 -15.52 42.23 22.40
N LEU A 885 -14.79 42.17 21.28
CA LEU A 885 -14.92 43.13 20.18
C LEU A 885 -16.18 42.86 19.34
N TRP A 886 -16.41 41.60 18.95
CA TRP A 886 -17.55 41.16 18.14
C TRP A 886 -17.81 39.66 18.37
N PRO A 887 -19.05 39.24 18.75
CA PRO A 887 -20.30 40.02 18.84
C PRO A 887 -20.48 40.83 20.14
N GLY A 888 -19.53 40.73 21.09
CA GLY A 888 -19.62 41.30 22.43
C GLY A 888 -19.88 40.20 23.47
N LEU A 889 -19.23 40.27 24.64
CA LEU A 889 -19.35 39.23 25.69
C LEU A 889 -20.77 39.10 26.27
N ALA A 890 -21.60 40.13 26.14
CA ALA A 890 -22.99 40.14 26.60
C ALA A 890 -23.97 39.49 25.60
N ALA A 891 -23.53 39.12 24.40
CA ALA A 891 -24.38 38.54 23.35
C ALA A 891 -24.64 37.03 23.54
N SER A 892 -24.11 36.39 24.58
CA SER A 892 -24.32 34.97 24.84
C SER A 892 -25.60 34.73 25.67
N PRO A 893 -26.48 33.79 25.30
CA PRO A 893 -27.65 33.43 26.12
C PRO A 893 -27.28 32.80 27.48
N SER A 894 -26.01 32.42 27.68
CA SER A 894 -25.51 31.83 28.92
C SER A 894 -25.08 32.86 29.98
N THR A 895 -25.00 34.15 29.64
CA THR A 895 -24.59 35.23 30.57
C THR A 895 -25.74 35.85 31.35
N ASP A 896 -27.00 35.51 31.03
CA ASP A 896 -28.22 36.08 31.63
C ASP A 896 -28.41 35.80 33.14
N HIS A 897 -27.50 35.04 33.77
CA HIS A 897 -27.65 34.61 35.16
C HIS A 897 -26.55 35.07 36.13
N ARG A 898 -25.60 35.91 35.72
CA ARG A 898 -24.62 36.48 36.66
C ARG A 898 -24.95 37.94 36.98
N LYS A 899 -25.67 38.19 38.08
CA LYS A 899 -25.76 39.52 38.71
C LYS A 899 -24.35 39.98 39.07
N LEU A 900 -23.70 40.72 38.18
CA LEU A 900 -22.41 41.34 38.46
C LEU A 900 -22.67 42.67 39.17
N VAL A 901 -22.75 42.62 40.50
CA VAL A 901 -22.88 43.81 41.33
C VAL A 901 -21.48 44.28 41.68
N SER A 902 -20.92 45.17 40.86
CA SER A 902 -19.84 46.04 41.34
C SER A 902 -20.44 47.00 42.37
N GLY A 903 -19.94 47.02 43.60
CA GLY A 903 -20.39 47.92 44.68
C GLY A 903 -20.05 49.40 44.45
N VAL A 904 -19.68 49.77 43.22
CA VAL A 904 -19.18 51.09 42.81
C VAL A 904 -20.30 51.86 42.08
N ALA A 905 -20.48 53.13 42.44
CA ALA A 905 -21.47 53.99 41.79
C ALA A 905 -21.07 54.33 40.34
N ARG A 906 -22.02 54.18 39.40
CA ARG A 906 -21.84 54.53 37.98
C ARG A 906 -21.60 56.04 37.81
N PRO A 907 -20.57 56.47 37.07
CA PRO A 907 -20.38 57.87 36.69
C PRO A 907 -21.57 58.43 35.87
N ALA A 908 -21.97 59.67 36.14
CA ALA A 908 -23.16 60.26 35.51
C ALA A 908 -23.08 60.40 33.98
N TRP A 909 -21.87 60.59 33.43
CA TRP A 909 -21.62 60.76 32.00
C TRP A 909 -21.68 59.46 31.18
N LEU A 910 -21.64 58.30 31.83
CA LEU A 910 -21.61 57.00 31.14
C LEU A 910 -23.00 56.35 31.10
N GLY A 911 -23.46 55.92 29.93
CA GLY A 911 -24.77 55.26 29.80
C GLY A 911 -24.89 53.92 30.56
N PRO A 912 -26.11 53.48 30.92
CA PRO A 912 -26.32 52.23 31.65
C PRO A 912 -25.89 50.97 30.87
N ARG A 913 -26.05 50.96 29.54
CA ARG A 913 -25.57 49.85 28.68
C ARG A 913 -24.05 49.72 28.70
N ALA A 914 -23.34 50.83 28.50
CA ALA A 914 -21.87 50.86 28.55
C ALA A 914 -21.34 50.41 29.92
N TRP A 915 -21.98 50.85 31.01
CA TRP A 915 -21.61 50.42 32.36
C TRP A 915 -21.81 48.91 32.58
N HIS A 916 -22.91 48.33 32.07
CA HIS A 916 -23.15 46.90 32.14
C HIS A 916 -22.09 46.11 31.36
N GLU A 917 -21.79 46.52 30.12
CA GLU A 917 -20.73 45.91 29.31
C GLU A 917 -19.35 46.03 29.97
N CYS A 918 -19.01 47.17 30.59
CA CYS A 918 -17.78 47.32 31.38
C CYS A 918 -17.71 46.30 32.52
N GLY A 919 -18.82 46.06 33.21
CA GLY A 919 -18.90 45.01 34.23
C GLY A 919 -18.59 43.63 33.65
N VAL A 920 -19.21 43.27 32.53
CA VAL A 920 -18.93 41.99 31.84
C VAL A 920 -17.47 41.90 31.38
N LEU A 921 -16.86 43.00 30.93
CA LEU A 921 -15.46 43.06 30.52
C LEU A 921 -14.48 42.81 31.68
N GLU A 922 -14.81 43.19 32.92
CA GLU A 922 -13.98 42.90 34.09
C GLU A 922 -13.74 41.40 34.33
N LEU A 923 -14.55 40.52 33.71
CA LEU A 923 -14.34 39.08 33.73
C LEU A 923 -13.05 38.67 32.99
N LEU A 924 -12.55 39.51 32.08
CA LEU A 924 -11.29 39.28 31.39
C LEU A 924 -10.12 39.87 32.21
N PRO A 925 -9.01 39.12 32.38
CA PRO A 925 -7.87 39.58 33.18
C PRO A 925 -7.33 40.99 32.87
N PRO A 926 -7.22 41.43 31.59
CA PRO A 926 -6.71 42.77 31.25
C PRO A 926 -7.60 43.93 31.70
N PHE A 927 -8.89 43.68 31.96
CA PHE A 927 -9.87 44.71 32.32
C PHE A 927 -10.32 44.58 33.78
N ALA A 928 -9.70 43.71 34.59
CA ALA A 928 -10.05 43.56 36.00
C ALA A 928 -9.94 44.90 36.73
N GLY A 929 -11.04 45.35 37.38
CA GLY A 929 -11.11 46.64 38.09
C GLY A 929 -11.43 47.86 37.21
N LEU A 930 -11.84 47.66 35.95
CA LEU A 930 -12.23 48.74 35.03
C LEU A 930 -13.32 49.65 35.60
N CYS A 931 -14.39 49.10 36.19
CA CYS A 931 -15.49 49.87 36.78
C CYS A 931 -15.02 50.72 37.97
N ALA A 932 -14.13 50.17 38.80
CA ALA A 932 -13.53 50.91 39.91
C ALA A 932 -12.65 52.07 39.40
N SER A 933 -11.86 51.85 38.34
CA SER A 933 -11.04 52.89 37.71
C SER A 933 -11.88 53.99 37.04
N LEU A 934 -12.95 53.63 36.34
CA LEU A 934 -13.88 54.58 35.70
C LEU A 934 -14.55 55.50 36.72
N ALA A 935 -14.92 54.96 37.90
CA ALA A 935 -15.49 55.75 38.97
C ALA A 935 -14.44 56.59 39.73
N GLY A 936 -13.29 56.01 40.06
CA GLY A 936 -12.22 56.66 40.82
C GLY A 936 -11.45 57.73 40.05
N HIS A 937 -11.30 57.58 38.73
CA HIS A 937 -10.50 58.47 37.87
C HIS A 937 -11.33 59.08 36.72
N SER A 938 -12.59 59.43 37.00
CA SER A 938 -13.55 59.89 35.98
C SER A 938 -13.05 61.05 35.10
N SER A 939 -12.32 62.02 35.66
CA SER A 939 -11.80 63.16 34.89
C SER A 939 -10.73 62.77 33.86
N VAL A 940 -9.86 61.81 34.21
CA VAL A 940 -8.80 61.29 33.32
C VAL A 940 -9.40 60.50 32.17
N TRP A 941 -10.42 59.69 32.46
CA TRP A 941 -11.16 58.96 31.43
C TRP A 941 -11.89 59.89 30.46
N GLN A 942 -12.54 60.95 30.95
CA GLN A 942 -13.15 61.95 30.08
C GLN A 942 -12.13 62.68 29.20
N ALA A 943 -10.96 63.02 29.76
CA ALA A 943 -9.87 63.61 28.99
C ALA A 943 -9.37 62.65 27.88
N TYR A 944 -9.16 61.37 28.21
CA TYR A 944 -8.77 60.35 27.23
C TYR A 944 -9.80 60.19 26.10
N LEU A 945 -11.09 60.13 26.43
CA LEU A 945 -12.16 59.99 25.45
C LEU A 945 -12.45 61.28 24.66
N SER A 946 -11.92 62.42 25.10
CA SER A 946 -11.99 63.69 24.37
C SER A 946 -10.91 63.84 23.29
N LEU A 947 -9.86 62.99 23.33
CA LEU A 947 -8.83 62.98 22.30
C LEU A 947 -9.38 62.46 20.96
N PRO A 948 -8.82 62.89 19.82
CA PRO A 948 -9.14 62.29 18.53
C PRO A 948 -8.89 60.78 18.58
N SER A 949 -9.85 59.98 18.14
CA SER A 949 -9.73 58.50 18.09
C SER A 949 -8.63 58.02 17.15
N THR A 950 -7.98 58.94 16.41
CA THR A 950 -6.82 58.70 15.54
C THR A 950 -5.54 58.38 16.33
N VAL A 951 -5.49 58.71 17.63
CA VAL A 951 -4.38 58.39 18.51
C VAL A 951 -4.87 57.37 19.53
N LEU A 952 -4.71 56.06 19.26
CA LEU A 952 -4.88 54.98 20.26
C LEU A 952 -3.76 55.05 21.32
N GLY A 953 -3.65 56.20 21.98
CA GLY A 953 -2.64 56.56 22.98
C GLY A 953 -2.75 55.70 24.25
N PRO A 954 -1.90 55.95 25.26
CA PRO A 954 -1.94 55.22 26.52
C PRO A 954 -3.31 55.43 27.19
N ALA A 955 -4.07 54.35 27.33
CA ALA A 955 -5.37 54.38 27.98
C ALA A 955 -5.16 54.43 29.51
N PRO A 956 -6.01 55.16 30.25
CA PRO A 956 -6.03 55.08 31.71
C PRO A 956 -6.45 53.66 32.10
N GLY A 957 -5.50 52.79 32.45
CA GLY A 957 -5.78 51.38 32.77
C GLY A 957 -6.25 51.19 34.22
N PRO A 958 -6.93 50.07 34.54
CA PRO A 958 -7.14 49.66 35.92
C PRO A 958 -5.92 48.97 36.58
N GLY A 959 -4.93 48.53 35.78
CA GLY A 959 -3.71 47.83 36.22
C GLY A 959 -2.40 48.57 35.89
N THR A 960 -1.26 47.95 36.24
CA THR A 960 0.09 48.50 36.03
C THR A 960 0.60 48.37 34.59
N ASP A 961 0.06 47.43 33.81
CA ASP A 961 0.50 47.15 32.45
C ASP A 961 -0.31 47.96 31.41
N PRO A 962 0.33 48.47 30.34
CA PRO A 962 -0.37 49.20 29.29
C PRO A 962 -1.25 48.27 28.45
N LEU A 963 -2.48 48.72 28.17
CA LEU A 963 -3.41 47.98 27.31
C LEU A 963 -2.90 47.84 25.87
N SER A 964 -3.16 46.69 25.26
CA SER A 964 -2.85 46.41 23.85
C SER A 964 -3.71 47.25 22.89
N LEU A 965 -3.33 47.34 21.61
CA LEU A 965 -4.12 48.05 20.60
C LEU A 965 -5.53 47.47 20.45
N LEU A 966 -5.68 46.14 20.52
CA LEU A 966 -6.98 45.47 20.45
C LEU A 966 -7.82 45.77 21.70
N GLN A 967 -7.21 45.75 22.89
CA GLN A 967 -7.88 46.07 24.15
C GLN A 967 -8.36 47.52 24.18
N LYS A 968 -7.55 48.46 23.68
CA LYS A 968 -7.96 49.86 23.50
C LYS A 968 -9.15 49.97 22.56
N LEU A 969 -9.11 49.28 21.40
CA LEU A 969 -10.23 49.28 20.45
C LEU A 969 -11.53 48.77 21.08
N ILE A 970 -11.46 47.73 21.91
CA ILE A 970 -12.63 47.22 22.68
C ILE A 970 -13.18 48.30 23.63
N LEU A 971 -12.31 49.05 24.33
CA LEU A 971 -12.76 50.16 25.18
C LEU A 971 -13.45 51.27 24.39
N TRP A 972 -12.90 51.66 23.23
CA TRP A 972 -13.53 52.66 22.36
C TRP A 972 -14.89 52.19 21.83
N ARG A 973 -15.04 50.90 21.49
CA ARG A 973 -16.33 50.30 21.12
C ARG A 973 -17.38 50.47 22.22
N VAL A 974 -16.99 50.24 23.48
CA VAL A 974 -17.91 50.21 24.63
C VAL A 974 -18.24 51.62 25.12
N LEU A 975 -17.23 52.50 25.20
CA LEU A 975 -17.35 53.82 25.82
C LEU A 975 -17.77 54.92 24.83
N ARG A 976 -17.39 54.81 23.55
CA ARG A 976 -17.61 55.81 22.49
C ARG A 976 -17.91 55.14 21.13
N PRO A 977 -19.02 54.39 21.01
CA PRO A 977 -19.36 53.66 19.79
C PRO A 977 -19.47 54.56 18.54
N GLU A 978 -19.81 55.83 18.71
CA GLU A 978 -19.90 56.83 17.64
C GLU A 978 -18.55 57.16 16.97
N CYS A 979 -17.43 56.92 17.67
CA CYS A 979 -16.07 57.12 17.15
C CYS A 979 -15.43 55.82 16.65
N LEU A 980 -16.20 54.73 16.57
CA LEU A 980 -15.65 53.41 16.26
C LEU A 980 -15.04 53.34 14.86
N ALA A 981 -15.67 53.93 13.85
CA ALA A 981 -15.15 53.91 12.48
C ALA A 981 -13.74 54.54 12.37
N SER A 982 -13.54 55.69 13.01
CA SER A 982 -12.24 56.36 13.05
C SER A 982 -11.22 55.63 13.93
N ALA A 983 -11.66 54.99 15.02
CA ALA A 983 -10.80 54.11 15.83
C ALA A 983 -10.34 52.85 15.07
N LEU A 984 -11.23 52.26 14.26
CA LEU A 984 -10.92 51.13 13.38
C LEU A 984 -9.92 51.51 12.28
N ALA A 985 -10.07 52.68 11.68
CA ALA A 985 -9.10 53.21 10.71
C ALA A 985 -7.72 53.39 11.35
N ALA A 986 -7.65 54.02 12.53
CA ALA A 986 -6.39 54.21 13.26
C ALA A 986 -5.74 52.87 13.67
N PHE A 987 -6.55 51.91 14.12
CA PHE A 987 -6.11 50.54 14.41
C PHE A 987 -5.52 49.86 13.18
N THR A 988 -6.17 50.00 12.02
CA THR A 988 -5.72 49.47 10.74
C THR A 988 -4.37 50.05 10.35
N THR A 989 -4.24 51.38 10.33
CA THR A 989 -2.99 52.05 9.97
C THR A 989 -1.85 51.70 10.93
N SER A 990 -2.15 51.52 12.22
CA SER A 990 -1.15 51.13 13.22
C SER A 990 -0.57 49.73 12.99
N ILE A 991 -1.31 48.83 12.34
CA ILE A 991 -0.93 47.42 12.14
C ILE A 991 -0.45 47.17 10.71
N LEU A 992 -1.14 47.72 9.71
CA LEU A 992 -0.86 47.55 8.29
C LEU A 992 0.07 48.64 7.71
N GLY A 993 0.30 49.73 8.47
CA GLY A 993 1.23 50.80 8.19
C GLY A 993 0.66 51.96 7.38
N ARG A 994 0.10 51.68 6.19
CA ARG A 994 -0.53 52.69 5.31
C ARG A 994 -2.03 52.49 5.25
N PRO A 995 -2.82 53.56 5.06
CA PRO A 995 -4.26 53.43 4.91
C PRO A 995 -4.60 52.74 3.58
N LEU A 996 -5.70 51.97 3.54
CA LEU A 996 -6.01 51.05 2.43
C LEU A 996 -6.56 51.75 1.19
N ASP A 997 -7.07 52.97 1.37
CA ASP A 997 -7.64 53.87 0.36
C ASP A 997 -6.58 54.64 -0.44
N GLU A 998 -5.35 54.76 0.05
CA GLU A 998 -4.27 55.56 -0.56
C GLU A 998 -3.95 55.17 -2.02
N ASN A 999 -4.19 53.91 -2.40
CA ASN A 999 -3.97 53.40 -3.77
C ASN A 999 -5.27 53.17 -4.55
N LEU A 1000 -6.44 53.38 -3.95
CA LEU A 1000 -7.75 53.12 -4.56
C LEU A 1000 -8.26 54.38 -5.26
N GLY A 1001 -7.60 54.77 -6.35
CA GLY A 1001 -8.10 55.81 -7.24
C GLY A 1001 -9.30 55.29 -8.05
N THR A 1002 -10.40 56.02 -8.07
CA THR A 1002 -11.65 55.69 -8.79
C THR A 1002 -11.49 55.50 -10.31
N SER A 1003 -10.32 55.81 -10.90
CA SER A 1003 -10.10 55.76 -12.34
C SER A 1003 -9.58 54.43 -12.92
N THR A 1004 -9.10 53.48 -12.10
CA THR A 1004 -8.50 52.21 -12.60
C THR A 1004 -9.16 50.92 -12.08
N ILE A 1005 -9.91 51.00 -10.98
CA ILE A 1005 -10.48 49.83 -10.26
C ILE A 1005 -11.38 48.95 -11.15
N PRO A 1006 -12.34 49.48 -11.95
CA PRO A 1006 -13.21 48.63 -12.78
C PRO A 1006 -12.45 47.88 -13.87
N PHE A 1007 -11.33 48.42 -14.34
CA PHE A 1007 -10.54 47.78 -15.39
C PHE A 1007 -9.65 46.67 -14.83
N GLU A 1008 -8.95 46.94 -13.73
CA GLU A 1008 -8.07 45.97 -13.05
C GLU A 1008 -8.83 44.74 -12.53
N GLN A 1009 -10.13 44.88 -12.27
CA GLN A 1009 -10.99 43.81 -11.74
C GLN A 1009 -11.86 43.15 -12.82
N SER A 1010 -11.83 43.65 -14.05
CA SER A 1010 -12.65 43.10 -15.13
C SER A 1010 -12.05 41.84 -15.74
N GLN A 1011 -12.90 40.84 -15.97
CA GLN A 1011 -12.55 39.61 -16.67
C GLN A 1011 -13.47 39.43 -17.88
N ALA A 1012 -13.06 38.63 -18.87
CA ALA A 1012 -13.92 38.33 -20.02
C ALA A 1012 -15.12 37.46 -19.66
N THR A 1013 -14.99 36.63 -18.63
CA THR A 1013 -15.99 35.64 -18.23
C THR A 1013 -16.87 36.11 -17.08
N GLN A 1014 -16.55 37.27 -16.47
CA GLN A 1014 -17.26 37.80 -15.33
C GLN A 1014 -17.67 39.27 -15.59
N PRO A 1015 -18.97 39.58 -15.70
CA PRO A 1015 -19.43 40.96 -15.82
C PRO A 1015 -19.11 41.79 -14.57
N VAL A 1016 -18.92 43.09 -14.74
CA VAL A 1016 -18.74 44.04 -13.65
C VAL A 1016 -20.05 44.79 -13.42
N LEU A 1017 -20.63 44.67 -12.22
CA LEU A 1017 -21.84 45.38 -11.80
C LEU A 1017 -21.44 46.67 -11.06
N ILE A 1018 -21.52 47.80 -11.74
CA ILE A 1018 -21.21 49.11 -11.19
C ILE A 1018 -22.44 49.65 -10.46
N LEU A 1019 -22.30 49.84 -9.15
CA LEU A 1019 -23.35 50.33 -8.27
C LEU A 1019 -23.19 51.83 -8.06
N LEU A 1020 -24.10 52.60 -8.63
CA LEU A 1020 -24.12 54.04 -8.47
C LEU A 1020 -24.72 54.42 -7.11
N PRO A 1021 -24.12 55.37 -6.38
CA PRO A 1021 -24.75 55.91 -5.20
C PRO A 1021 -26.09 56.58 -5.56
N PRO A 1022 -27.06 56.59 -4.64
CA PRO A 1022 -28.38 57.13 -4.92
C PRO A 1022 -28.31 58.59 -5.36
N PRO A 1023 -29.19 59.05 -6.27
CA PRO A 1023 -29.11 60.39 -6.85
C PRO A 1023 -29.24 61.48 -5.78
N GLY A 1024 -28.16 62.24 -5.57
CA GLY A 1024 -28.06 63.26 -4.51
C GLY A 1024 -27.31 62.81 -3.25
N HIS A 1025 -26.70 61.62 -3.25
CA HIS A 1025 -25.75 61.19 -2.24
C HIS A 1025 -24.42 61.97 -2.36
N PRO A 1026 -23.70 62.25 -1.26
CA PRO A 1026 -22.44 63.01 -1.29
C PRO A 1026 -21.31 62.40 -2.09
N THR A 1027 -21.38 61.10 -2.38
CA THR A 1027 -20.39 60.38 -3.21
C THR A 1027 -20.74 60.36 -4.70
N ALA A 1028 -21.94 60.85 -5.07
CA ALA A 1028 -22.39 60.90 -6.46
C ALA A 1028 -21.56 61.93 -7.23
N SER A 1029 -20.79 61.44 -8.20
CA SER A 1029 -19.73 62.20 -8.88
C SER A 1029 -19.67 61.81 -10.37
N LEU A 1030 -18.50 61.96 -11.02
CA LEU A 1030 -18.27 61.64 -12.43
C LEU A 1030 -18.85 60.26 -12.81
N HIS A 1031 -19.72 60.23 -13.82
CA HIS A 1031 -20.38 59.01 -14.27
C HIS A 1031 -19.36 57.96 -14.79
N PRO A 1032 -19.45 56.68 -14.39
CA PRO A 1032 -18.47 55.64 -14.72
C PRO A 1032 -18.25 55.45 -16.22
N LEU A 1033 -19.28 55.67 -17.04
CA LEU A 1033 -19.20 55.58 -18.50
C LEU A 1033 -18.06 56.43 -19.08
N THR A 1034 -17.84 57.63 -18.54
CA THR A 1034 -16.79 58.55 -19.01
C THR A 1034 -15.38 58.01 -18.73
N VAL A 1035 -15.21 57.23 -17.64
CA VAL A 1035 -13.95 56.56 -17.32
C VAL A 1035 -13.74 55.36 -18.23
N ILE A 1036 -14.77 54.55 -18.46
CA ILE A 1036 -14.73 53.38 -19.35
C ILE A 1036 -14.37 53.80 -20.78
N GLN A 1037 -14.96 54.88 -21.29
CA GLN A 1037 -14.62 55.44 -22.61
C GLN A 1037 -13.16 55.91 -22.70
N LYS A 1038 -12.63 56.55 -21.65
CA LYS A 1038 -11.20 56.94 -21.59
C LYS A 1038 -10.27 55.72 -21.56
N LEU A 1039 -10.67 54.65 -20.89
CA LEU A 1039 -9.91 53.40 -20.83
C LEU A 1039 -9.92 52.68 -22.18
N ALA A 1040 -11.07 52.61 -22.86
CA ALA A 1040 -11.19 52.03 -24.19
C ALA A 1040 -10.28 52.77 -25.19
N ALA A 1041 -10.28 54.10 -25.16
CA ALA A 1041 -9.40 54.92 -25.99
C ALA A 1041 -7.90 54.68 -25.71
N LYS A 1042 -7.51 54.49 -24.45
CA LYS A 1042 -6.12 54.15 -24.07
C LYS A 1042 -5.74 52.74 -24.52
N HIS A 1043 -6.65 51.78 -24.41
CA HIS A 1043 -6.43 50.39 -24.83
C HIS A 1043 -6.20 50.30 -26.34
N GLU A 1044 -6.98 51.03 -27.15
CA GLU A 1044 -6.77 51.13 -28.60
C GLU A 1044 -5.38 51.70 -28.97
N GLN A 1045 -4.81 52.61 -28.16
CA GLN A 1045 -3.47 53.18 -28.39
C GLN A 1045 -2.32 52.20 -28.08
N VAL A 1046 -2.52 51.26 -27.16
CA VAL A 1046 -1.49 50.25 -26.78
C VAL A 1046 -1.48 49.10 -27.79
N CYS A 1047 -2.65 48.66 -28.26
CA CYS A 1047 -2.78 47.64 -29.31
C CYS A 1047 -2.32 48.11 -30.70
N THR A 1048 -2.14 49.41 -30.92
CA THR A 1048 -1.69 49.99 -32.20
C THR A 1048 -0.21 50.37 -32.26
N GLN A 1049 0.61 50.00 -31.26
CA GLN A 1049 2.07 50.11 -31.39
C GLN A 1049 2.60 49.14 -32.47
N PRO A 1050 3.42 49.59 -33.44
CA PRO A 1050 3.73 48.78 -34.62
C PRO A 1050 4.77 47.70 -34.32
N LEU A 1051 4.39 46.44 -34.53
CA LEU A 1051 5.32 45.36 -34.80
C LEU A 1051 6.03 45.63 -36.13
N SER A 1052 7.35 45.79 -36.03
CA SER A 1052 8.35 45.82 -37.11
C SER A 1052 8.36 47.05 -38.04
N HIS A 1053 9.56 47.58 -38.16
CA HIS A 1053 10.01 48.68 -39.02
C HIS A 1053 9.89 48.43 -40.54
N ARG A 1054 9.09 47.44 -40.97
CA ARG A 1054 9.05 46.93 -42.34
C ARG A 1054 7.70 47.11 -43.05
N ALA A 1055 6.64 47.48 -42.32
CA ALA A 1055 5.32 47.76 -42.90
C ALA A 1055 5.10 49.23 -43.28
N THR A 1056 5.88 50.15 -42.71
CA THR A 1056 5.73 51.60 -42.93
C THR A 1056 6.32 52.10 -44.24
N GLU A 1057 7.16 51.33 -44.93
CA GLU A 1057 7.64 51.65 -46.28
C GLU A 1057 6.68 51.24 -47.40
N LEU A 1058 5.82 50.24 -47.17
CA LEU A 1058 4.85 49.79 -48.18
C LEU A 1058 3.57 50.64 -48.21
N LEU A 1059 3.24 51.34 -47.12
CA LEU A 1059 2.05 52.21 -47.05
C LEU A 1059 2.33 53.67 -47.45
N ARG A 1060 3.59 54.06 -47.69
CA ARG A 1060 3.94 55.41 -48.18
C ARG A 1060 3.96 55.52 -49.72
N ALA A 1061 3.79 54.41 -50.44
CA ALA A 1061 3.83 54.38 -51.90
C ALA A 1061 2.44 54.42 -52.60
N GLY A 1062 1.34 54.49 -51.86
CA GLY A 1062 0.02 54.46 -52.47
C GLY A 1062 -1.04 55.20 -51.66
N MET A 1063 -1.15 56.51 -51.89
CA MET A 1063 -2.39 57.30 -51.96
C MET A 1063 -2.06 58.78 -51.70
N GLY A 1064 -2.10 59.56 -52.78
CA GLY A 1064 -2.21 61.01 -52.72
C GLY A 1064 -3.68 61.45 -52.62
N CYS A 1065 -3.86 62.72 -52.26
CA CYS A 1065 -5.11 63.45 -52.00
C CYS A 1065 -5.67 63.18 -50.58
N GLY A 1066 -5.88 64.14 -49.67
CA GLY A 1066 -6.00 65.60 -49.80
C GLY A 1066 -7.39 66.03 -49.32
N ALA A 1067 -7.57 66.25 -48.01
CA ALA A 1067 -8.50 67.22 -47.37
C ALA A 1067 -8.56 66.99 -45.84
N PRO A 1068 -8.55 68.04 -45.00
CA PRO A 1068 -8.77 67.95 -43.56
C PRO A 1068 -10.26 68.13 -43.23
N LEU A 1069 -10.81 67.35 -42.29
CA LEU A 1069 -12.10 67.66 -41.67
C LEU A 1069 -12.04 67.46 -40.14
N PRO A 1070 -12.85 68.23 -39.39
CA PRO A 1070 -12.43 68.88 -38.16
C PRO A 1070 -12.71 68.06 -36.90
N ALA A 1071 -12.01 68.45 -35.83
CA ALA A 1071 -12.18 67.96 -34.49
C ALA A 1071 -13.39 68.61 -33.77
N PHE A 1072 -14.02 67.81 -32.91
CA PHE A 1072 -14.91 68.10 -31.77
C PHE A 1072 -16.37 68.55 -32.00
N SER A 1073 -17.30 67.78 -31.40
CA SER A 1073 -18.46 68.31 -30.67
C SER A 1073 -18.82 67.42 -29.47
N TRP A 1074 -18.95 68.04 -28.29
CA TRP A 1074 -19.43 67.45 -27.03
C TRP A 1074 -20.87 67.93 -26.78
N ILE A 1075 -21.74 67.11 -26.18
CA ILE A 1075 -23.08 67.52 -25.72
C ILE A 1075 -23.23 67.18 -24.23
N PHE A 1076 -23.65 68.19 -23.45
CA PHE A 1076 -24.08 68.09 -22.06
C PHE A 1076 -25.53 67.58 -21.96
N LEU A 1077 -25.83 66.85 -20.88
CA LEU A 1077 -27.19 66.54 -20.44
C LEU A 1077 -27.92 67.83 -20.03
N ASP A 1078 -28.95 68.22 -20.79
CA ASP A 1078 -30.00 69.12 -20.33
C ASP A 1078 -31.33 68.35 -20.18
N TYR A 1079 -32.12 68.74 -19.18
CA TYR A 1079 -33.45 68.22 -18.87
C TYR A 1079 -34.47 68.56 -19.97
N SER A 1080 -34.39 67.89 -21.12
CA SER A 1080 -35.46 67.78 -22.11
C SER A 1080 -35.21 66.54 -22.95
N GLY A 1081 -35.98 65.49 -22.71
CA GLY A 1081 -35.78 64.15 -23.26
C GLY A 1081 -35.89 64.06 -24.77
N THR A 1082 -34.81 64.41 -25.47
CA THR A 1082 -34.57 64.06 -26.88
C THR A 1082 -33.09 63.73 -27.04
N PHE A 1083 -32.77 62.48 -27.36
CA PHE A 1083 -31.40 62.03 -27.66
C PHE A 1083 -31.33 61.40 -29.05
N GLU A 1084 -30.40 61.90 -29.86
CA GLU A 1084 -29.90 61.24 -31.07
C GLU A 1084 -29.01 60.05 -30.69
N VAL A 1085 -29.14 58.95 -31.44
CA VAL A 1085 -28.23 57.80 -31.37
C VAL A 1085 -26.87 58.21 -31.91
N ILE A 1086 -25.93 58.56 -31.04
CA ILE A 1086 -24.54 58.78 -31.42
C ILE A 1086 -23.85 57.41 -31.48
N CYS A 1087 -23.86 56.77 -32.65
CA CYS A 1087 -22.89 55.72 -32.99
C CYS A 1087 -21.52 56.38 -33.24
N GLY A 1088 -20.86 56.81 -32.17
CA GLY A 1088 -19.47 57.27 -32.21
C GLY A 1088 -18.53 56.07 -32.30
N GLY A 1089 -17.95 55.83 -33.47
CA GLY A 1089 -17.05 54.71 -33.73
C GLY A 1089 -15.75 54.75 -32.91
N GLN A 1090 -15.76 54.10 -31.75
CA GLN A 1090 -14.58 53.36 -31.27
C GLN A 1090 -14.81 51.91 -31.71
N LYS A 1091 -13.83 51.27 -32.37
CA LYS A 1091 -14.05 49.95 -33.02
C LYS A 1091 -14.27 48.81 -32.02
N HIS A 1092 -14.15 49.09 -30.72
CA HIS A 1092 -14.19 48.10 -29.65
C HIS A 1092 -15.14 48.41 -28.49
N LEU A 1093 -15.89 49.52 -28.44
CA LEU A 1093 -16.81 49.84 -27.32
C LEU A 1093 -18.24 50.11 -27.81
N GLU A 1094 -19.20 49.38 -27.26
CA GLU A 1094 -20.64 49.50 -27.53
C GLU A 1094 -21.39 49.85 -26.23
N VAL A 1095 -22.33 50.78 -26.28
CA VAL A 1095 -23.09 51.27 -25.09
C VAL A 1095 -24.58 51.22 -25.41
N ILE A 1096 -25.37 50.59 -24.52
CA ILE A 1096 -26.82 50.46 -24.64
C ILE A 1096 -27.45 51.00 -23.35
N ALA A 1097 -28.37 51.96 -23.46
CA ALA A 1097 -29.16 52.46 -22.33
C ALA A 1097 -30.57 51.84 -22.35
N LEU A 1098 -30.96 51.20 -21.24
CA LEU A 1098 -32.25 50.49 -21.09
C LEU A 1098 -33.35 51.46 -20.58
N GLY A 1099 -34.61 51.26 -21.00
CA GLY A 1099 -35.77 52.07 -20.55
C GLY A 1099 -36.30 53.17 -21.51
N SER A 1100 -36.09 53.06 -22.83
CA SER A 1100 -36.60 54.03 -23.84
C SER A 1100 -37.78 53.47 -24.66
N GLU A 1101 -38.82 54.28 -24.90
CA GLU A 1101 -40.12 53.87 -25.51
C GLU A 1101 -40.07 53.38 -26.98
N ALA A 1102 -38.90 53.31 -27.63
CA ALA A 1102 -38.79 53.16 -29.09
C ALA A 1102 -38.15 51.84 -29.61
N TRP A 1103 -38.04 50.78 -28.81
CA TRP A 1103 -37.20 49.61 -29.15
C TRP A 1103 -37.86 48.26 -28.82
N ASP A 1104 -37.66 47.25 -29.67
CA ASP A 1104 -37.97 45.83 -29.36
C ASP A 1104 -36.78 45.26 -28.56
N PRO A 1105 -36.88 45.11 -27.23
CA PRO A 1105 -35.72 45.31 -26.36
C PRO A 1105 -34.86 44.06 -26.15
N VAL A 1106 -35.44 42.86 -26.21
CA VAL A 1106 -34.74 41.63 -25.77
C VAL A 1106 -33.83 41.07 -26.86
N SER A 1107 -34.33 40.97 -28.10
CA SER A 1107 -33.64 40.31 -29.19
C SER A 1107 -32.40 41.07 -29.68
N ALA A 1108 -32.48 42.41 -29.71
CA ALA A 1108 -31.37 43.29 -30.06
C ALA A 1108 -30.27 43.28 -28.98
N VAL A 1109 -30.62 43.38 -27.69
CA VAL A 1109 -29.63 43.36 -26.59
C VAL A 1109 -28.93 42.01 -26.52
N VAL A 1110 -29.68 40.90 -26.60
CA VAL A 1110 -29.10 39.54 -26.61
C VAL A 1110 -28.26 39.29 -27.87
N GLY A 1111 -28.69 39.79 -29.02
CA GLY A 1111 -27.94 39.69 -30.28
C GLY A 1111 -26.61 40.46 -30.24
N THR A 1112 -26.64 41.70 -29.77
CA THR A 1112 -25.46 42.55 -29.61
C THR A 1112 -24.49 41.99 -28.57
N LEU A 1113 -25.01 41.51 -27.43
CA LEU A 1113 -24.21 40.82 -26.41
C LEU A 1113 -23.49 39.60 -27.02
N ARG A 1114 -24.21 38.74 -27.74
CA ARG A 1114 -23.62 37.56 -28.39
C ARG A 1114 -22.53 37.98 -29.38
N GLN A 1115 -22.79 38.99 -30.20
CA GLN A 1115 -21.81 39.49 -31.16
C GLN A 1115 -20.56 40.06 -30.47
N ALA A 1116 -20.74 40.87 -29.43
CA ALA A 1116 -19.65 41.45 -28.67
C ALA A 1116 -18.79 40.37 -27.99
N MET A 1117 -19.43 39.34 -27.40
CA MET A 1117 -18.75 38.18 -26.79
C MET A 1117 -17.85 37.44 -27.77
N HIS A 1118 -18.31 37.21 -29.01
CA HIS A 1118 -17.53 36.50 -30.03
C HIS A 1118 -16.41 37.38 -30.62
N LYS A 1119 -16.64 38.69 -30.76
CA LYS A 1119 -15.70 39.64 -31.36
C LYS A 1119 -14.69 40.25 -30.38
N GLY A 1120 -14.89 40.08 -29.07
CA GLY A 1120 -14.04 40.70 -28.04
C GLY A 1120 -14.33 42.16 -27.76
N HIS A 1121 -15.51 42.65 -28.15
CA HIS A 1121 -15.88 44.05 -27.93
C HIS A 1121 -16.25 44.30 -26.46
N TRP A 1122 -16.11 45.54 -26.03
CA TRP A 1122 -16.50 46.05 -24.73
C TRP A 1122 -17.97 46.48 -24.81
N LEU A 1123 -18.81 46.00 -23.90
CA LEU A 1123 -20.24 46.31 -23.87
C LEU A 1123 -20.63 46.93 -22.53
N VAL A 1124 -21.33 48.06 -22.57
CA VAL A 1124 -21.88 48.74 -21.39
C VAL A 1124 -23.41 48.75 -21.47
N LEU A 1125 -24.08 48.21 -20.46
CA LEU A 1125 -25.53 48.33 -20.28
C LEU A 1125 -25.82 49.35 -19.17
N GLU A 1126 -26.45 50.47 -19.54
CA GLU A 1126 -26.76 51.60 -18.66
C GLU A 1126 -28.26 51.60 -18.28
N ASN A 1127 -28.56 52.06 -17.07
CA ASN A 1127 -29.92 52.13 -16.51
C ASN A 1127 -30.65 50.78 -16.47
N LEU A 1128 -29.99 49.74 -15.98
CA LEU A 1128 -30.67 48.47 -15.69
C LEU A 1128 -31.65 48.70 -14.53
N VAL A 1129 -32.92 48.94 -14.86
CA VAL A 1129 -34.07 48.94 -13.95
C VAL A 1129 -34.85 47.65 -14.23
N SER A 1130 -35.63 47.17 -13.27
CA SER A 1130 -36.37 45.89 -13.36
C SER A 1130 -37.41 45.86 -14.47
N ASP A 1131 -36.95 45.69 -15.71
CA ASP A 1131 -37.75 45.26 -16.84
C ASP A 1131 -37.79 43.72 -16.82
N LEU A 1132 -38.88 43.17 -16.27
CA LEU A 1132 -39.10 41.73 -16.06
C LEU A 1132 -38.86 40.89 -17.33
N GLU A 1133 -39.02 41.50 -18.53
CA GLU A 1133 -38.85 40.84 -19.83
C GLU A 1133 -37.38 40.57 -20.22
N LEU A 1134 -36.44 41.33 -19.64
CA LEU A 1134 -35.01 41.24 -19.93
C LEU A 1134 -34.26 40.33 -18.94
N GLU A 1135 -34.83 40.09 -17.76
CA GLU A 1135 -34.18 39.42 -16.63
C GLU A 1135 -33.76 37.97 -16.92
N LEU A 1136 -34.68 37.13 -17.40
CA LEU A 1136 -34.39 35.72 -17.71
C LEU A 1136 -33.39 35.58 -18.88
N PRO A 1137 -33.61 36.22 -20.05
CA PRO A 1137 -32.73 36.05 -21.21
C PRO A 1137 -31.30 36.54 -20.96
N LEU A 1138 -31.11 37.67 -20.26
CA LEU A 1138 -29.78 38.17 -19.89
C LEU A 1138 -29.10 37.24 -18.89
N ALA A 1139 -29.81 36.78 -17.84
CA ALA A 1139 -29.26 35.81 -16.89
C ALA A 1139 -28.84 34.50 -17.58
N GLN A 1140 -29.65 34.01 -18.55
CA GLN A 1140 -29.32 32.84 -19.36
C GLN A 1140 -28.07 33.05 -20.23
N GLN A 1141 -27.88 34.23 -20.85
CA GLN A 1141 -26.68 34.49 -21.67
C GLN A 1141 -25.41 34.67 -20.83
N VAL A 1142 -25.52 35.32 -19.67
CA VAL A 1142 -24.39 35.49 -18.74
C VAL A 1142 -23.95 34.15 -18.16
N SER A 1143 -24.88 33.20 -18.01
CA SER A 1143 -24.62 31.84 -17.48
C SER A 1143 -24.17 30.81 -18.54
N ARG A 1144 -24.15 31.15 -19.85
CA ARG A 1144 -23.79 30.21 -20.93
C ARG A 1144 -22.28 29.96 -21.01
N ASN A 1145 -21.92 28.74 -21.45
CA ASN A 1145 -20.56 28.17 -21.47
C ASN A 1145 -19.42 29.13 -21.86
N VAL A 1146 -18.40 29.17 -20.98
CA VAL A 1146 -17.16 29.98 -21.06
C VAL A 1146 -16.35 29.78 -22.35
N ALA A 1147 -16.48 28.63 -23.02
CA ALA A 1147 -15.68 28.27 -24.19
C ALA A 1147 -15.90 29.18 -25.42
N THR A 1148 -16.99 29.94 -25.46
CA THR A 1148 -17.36 30.79 -26.61
C THR A 1148 -16.98 32.28 -26.45
N VAL A 1149 -16.36 32.67 -25.34
CA VAL A 1149 -16.09 34.09 -25.02
C VAL A 1149 -14.67 34.51 -25.40
N HIS A 1150 -14.54 35.60 -26.15
CA HIS A 1150 -13.24 36.16 -26.53
C HIS A 1150 -12.50 36.77 -25.33
N ARG A 1151 -11.17 36.61 -25.25
CA ARG A 1151 -10.34 37.02 -24.08
C ARG A 1151 -10.37 38.53 -23.76
N ASP A 1152 -10.58 39.36 -24.77
CA ASP A 1152 -10.62 40.82 -24.62
C ASP A 1152 -12.04 41.38 -24.37
N PHE A 1153 -13.08 40.53 -24.45
CA PHE A 1153 -14.45 40.91 -24.16
C PHE A 1153 -14.58 41.46 -22.73
N ARG A 1154 -15.40 42.48 -22.52
CA ARG A 1154 -15.70 43.04 -21.19
C ARG A 1154 -17.15 43.51 -21.15
N LEU A 1155 -17.86 43.20 -20.07
CA LEU A 1155 -19.25 43.59 -19.85
C LEU A 1155 -19.39 44.41 -18.57
N TRP A 1156 -19.95 45.62 -18.68
CA TRP A 1156 -20.29 46.47 -17.53
C TRP A 1156 -21.79 46.69 -17.45
N LEU A 1157 -22.35 46.46 -16.27
CA LEU A 1157 -23.75 46.70 -15.95
C LEU A 1157 -23.81 47.87 -14.96
N ILE A 1158 -24.45 48.98 -15.35
CA ILE A 1158 -24.54 50.19 -14.50
C ILE A 1158 -25.94 50.26 -13.90
N VAL A 1159 -26.02 50.20 -12.57
CA VAL A 1159 -27.28 50.15 -11.82
C VAL A 1159 -27.24 51.08 -10.61
N SER A 1160 -28.38 51.67 -10.25
CA SER A 1160 -28.49 52.40 -8.98
C SER A 1160 -28.46 51.46 -7.78
N ALA A 1161 -27.72 51.79 -6.72
CA ALA A 1161 -27.66 50.99 -5.50
C ALA A 1161 -29.03 50.68 -4.88
N GLU A 1162 -30.04 51.53 -5.10
CA GLU A 1162 -31.42 51.32 -4.63
C GLU A 1162 -32.17 50.25 -5.44
N ALA A 1163 -31.81 50.06 -6.71
CA ALA A 1163 -32.42 49.10 -7.62
C ALA A 1163 -31.79 47.70 -7.55
N VAL A 1164 -30.76 47.49 -6.72
CA VAL A 1164 -30.12 46.18 -6.55
C VAL A 1164 -31.07 45.12 -6.02
N ALA A 1165 -31.95 45.50 -5.10
CA ALA A 1165 -32.92 44.56 -4.51
C ALA A 1165 -33.93 44.03 -5.52
N SER A 1166 -34.04 44.67 -6.67
CA SER A 1166 -34.94 44.31 -7.75
C SER A 1166 -34.19 43.69 -8.96
N LEU A 1167 -32.88 43.46 -8.86
CA LEU A 1167 -32.12 42.67 -9.83
C LEU A 1167 -32.27 41.17 -9.55
N PRO A 1168 -32.27 40.33 -10.60
CA PRO A 1168 -32.17 38.88 -10.46
C PRO A 1168 -30.95 38.49 -9.63
N ALA A 1169 -31.15 37.61 -8.63
CA ALA A 1169 -30.08 37.12 -7.76
C ALA A 1169 -28.90 36.51 -8.56
N ILE A 1170 -29.20 35.87 -9.69
CA ILE A 1170 -28.24 35.27 -10.62
C ILE A 1170 -27.31 36.33 -11.20
N LEU A 1171 -27.84 37.47 -11.66
CA LEU A 1171 -27.01 38.55 -12.19
C LEU A 1171 -26.11 39.15 -11.12
N THR A 1172 -26.63 39.35 -9.91
CA THR A 1172 -25.84 39.88 -8.80
C THR A 1172 -24.70 38.96 -8.37
N GLN A 1173 -24.88 37.64 -8.47
CA GLN A 1173 -23.88 36.65 -8.03
C GLN A 1173 -22.83 36.33 -9.09
N HIS A 1174 -23.20 36.33 -10.37
CA HIS A 1174 -22.25 36.11 -11.46
C HIS A 1174 -21.51 37.38 -11.87
N SER A 1175 -21.89 38.53 -11.31
CA SER A 1175 -21.20 39.80 -11.51
C SER A 1175 -20.22 40.13 -10.37
N MET A 1176 -19.12 40.79 -10.70
CA MET A 1176 -18.27 41.44 -9.71
C MET A 1176 -18.89 42.82 -9.38
N PRO A 1177 -19.43 43.04 -8.17
CA PRO A 1177 -19.93 44.36 -7.82
C PRO A 1177 -18.78 45.32 -7.59
N VAL A 1178 -18.94 46.55 -8.06
CA VAL A 1178 -18.03 47.66 -7.82
C VAL A 1178 -18.86 48.85 -7.38
N PHE A 1179 -18.72 49.25 -6.13
CA PHE A 1179 -19.39 50.45 -5.63
C PHE A 1179 -18.67 51.69 -6.15
N TRP A 1180 -19.41 52.51 -6.91
CA TRP A 1180 -18.88 53.72 -7.53
C TRP A 1180 -18.99 54.92 -6.58
N ASP A 1181 -18.30 54.82 -5.45
CA ASP A 1181 -18.24 55.86 -4.42
C ASP A 1181 -16.91 56.61 -4.45
N GLN A 1182 -16.96 57.93 -4.24
CA GLN A 1182 -15.77 58.76 -4.03
C GLN A 1182 -15.48 58.98 -2.53
N SER A 1183 -14.22 59.32 -2.23
CA SER A 1183 -13.83 59.75 -0.88
C SER A 1183 -14.53 61.06 -0.53
N LEU A 1184 -15.10 61.10 0.67
CA LEU A 1184 -15.80 62.29 1.20
C LEU A 1184 -14.85 63.22 1.97
N GLU A 1185 -13.56 62.92 1.97
CA GLU A 1185 -12.55 63.83 2.48
C GLU A 1185 -12.49 65.10 1.64
N LEU A 1186 -12.51 66.25 2.31
CA LEU A 1186 -12.56 67.55 1.65
C LEU A 1186 -11.42 67.74 0.63
N GLY A 1187 -10.24 67.19 0.90
CA GLY A 1187 -9.11 67.23 -0.02
C GLY A 1187 -9.40 66.53 -1.35
N HIS A 1188 -9.94 65.31 -1.31
CA HIS A 1188 -10.31 64.53 -2.49
C HIS A 1188 -11.45 65.20 -3.27
N VAL A 1189 -12.51 65.63 -2.58
CA VAL A 1189 -13.65 66.34 -3.19
C VAL A 1189 -13.22 67.60 -3.96
N LEU A 1190 -12.23 68.32 -3.43
CA LEU A 1190 -11.66 69.50 -4.09
C LEU A 1190 -10.83 69.14 -5.33
N VAL A 1191 -10.04 68.07 -5.27
CA VAL A 1191 -9.28 67.56 -6.43
C VAL A 1191 -10.24 67.13 -7.54
N ASP A 1192 -11.26 66.34 -7.21
CA ASP A 1192 -12.26 65.85 -8.17
C ASP A 1192 -13.05 67.01 -8.81
N SER A 1193 -13.43 68.02 -8.01
CA SER A 1193 -14.07 69.24 -8.51
C SER A 1193 -13.19 69.99 -9.52
N VAL A 1194 -11.87 70.03 -9.27
CA VAL A 1194 -10.90 70.66 -10.19
C VAL A 1194 -10.72 69.83 -11.46
N GLU A 1195 -10.63 68.51 -11.37
CA GLU A 1195 -10.52 67.62 -12.53
C GLU A 1195 -11.76 67.67 -13.43
N LEU A 1196 -12.96 67.74 -12.84
CA LEU A 1196 -14.21 67.93 -13.58
C LEU A 1196 -14.24 69.29 -14.30
N ALA A 1197 -13.79 70.36 -13.64
CA ALA A 1197 -13.73 71.69 -14.25
C ALA A 1197 -12.72 71.78 -15.41
N GLN A 1198 -11.61 71.03 -15.33
CA GLN A 1198 -10.62 70.93 -16.40
C GLN A 1198 -11.14 70.19 -17.64
N GLN A 1199 -12.15 69.31 -17.48
CA GLN A 1199 -12.74 68.53 -18.58
C GLN A 1199 -13.78 69.31 -19.40
N GLY A 1200 -14.33 70.41 -18.87
CA GLY A 1200 -15.49 71.11 -19.45
C GLY A 1200 -15.27 72.53 -19.99
N LEU A 1201 -14.09 73.14 -19.87
CA LEU A 1201 -13.95 74.59 -20.13
C LEU A 1201 -12.80 74.99 -21.07
N SER A 1202 -13.17 75.78 -22.08
CA SER A 1202 -12.27 76.72 -22.74
C SER A 1202 -11.88 77.84 -21.75
N VAL A 1203 -10.59 77.89 -21.38
CA VAL A 1203 -9.83 79.05 -20.87
C VAL A 1203 -10.66 80.14 -20.16
N GLN A 1204 -11.22 79.84 -18.98
CA GLN A 1204 -11.70 80.86 -18.02
C GLN A 1204 -10.58 81.21 -17.03
N PRO A 1205 -10.47 82.46 -16.54
CA PRO A 1205 -9.41 82.85 -15.61
C PRO A 1205 -9.56 82.13 -14.25
N PRO A 1206 -8.48 81.54 -13.69
CA PRO A 1206 -8.53 80.75 -12.46
C PRO A 1206 -9.08 81.53 -11.26
N ALA A 1207 -8.92 82.86 -11.24
CA ALA A 1207 -9.42 83.74 -10.18
C ALA A 1207 -10.94 83.72 -9.98
N ARG A 1208 -11.74 83.34 -11.00
CA ARG A 1208 -13.20 83.24 -10.89
C ARG A 1208 -13.70 81.81 -10.64
N VAL A 1209 -12.96 80.81 -11.11
CA VAL A 1209 -13.37 79.40 -11.04
C VAL A 1209 -13.02 78.79 -9.68
N LEU A 1210 -11.84 79.11 -9.13
CA LEU A 1210 -11.34 78.49 -7.89
C LEU A 1210 -12.25 78.70 -6.66
N PRO A 1211 -12.83 79.90 -6.41
CA PRO A 1211 -13.78 80.10 -5.32
C PRO A 1211 -15.08 79.32 -5.48
N LEU A 1212 -15.55 79.12 -6.72
CA LEU A 1212 -16.74 78.33 -7.02
C LEU A 1212 -16.49 76.84 -6.80
N LEU A 1213 -15.31 76.33 -7.18
CA LEU A 1213 -14.91 74.94 -6.92
C LEU A 1213 -14.74 74.68 -5.42
N LEU A 1214 -14.19 75.65 -4.68
CA LEU A 1214 -14.10 75.57 -3.22
C LEU A 1214 -15.50 75.53 -2.58
N LEU A 1215 -16.42 76.40 -3.03
CA LEU A 1215 -17.80 76.42 -2.53
C LEU A 1215 -18.54 75.12 -2.85
N HIS A 1216 -18.41 74.62 -4.08
CA HIS A 1216 -18.95 73.32 -4.51
C HIS A 1216 -18.44 72.19 -3.62
N GLY A 1217 -17.11 72.10 -3.42
CA GLY A 1217 -16.52 71.08 -2.57
C GLY A 1217 -16.95 71.17 -1.10
N LEU A 1218 -17.09 72.37 -0.55
CA LEU A 1218 -17.59 72.58 0.82
C LEU A 1218 -19.08 72.20 0.95
N LEU A 1219 -19.92 72.50 -0.05
CA LEU A 1219 -21.33 72.14 -0.04
C LEU A 1219 -21.54 70.63 -0.14
N LEU A 1220 -20.73 69.94 -0.95
CA LEU A 1220 -20.68 68.47 -1.01
C LEU A 1220 -20.21 67.88 0.32
N HIS A 1221 -19.10 68.37 0.89
CA HIS A 1221 -18.58 67.87 2.17
C HIS A 1221 -19.57 68.09 3.33
N ARG A 1222 -20.32 69.20 3.33
CA ARG A 1222 -21.36 69.48 4.34
C ARG A 1222 -22.43 68.40 4.40
N GLN A 1223 -22.70 67.69 3.30
CA GLN A 1223 -23.74 66.67 3.28
C GLN A 1223 -23.48 65.48 4.23
N LEU A 1224 -22.22 65.25 4.63
CA LEU A 1224 -21.82 64.25 5.63
C LEU A 1224 -22.52 64.42 6.99
N TYR A 1225 -22.82 65.66 7.36
CA TYR A 1225 -23.37 65.99 8.68
C TYR A 1225 -24.90 65.84 8.74
N GLY A 1226 -25.53 65.42 7.64
CA GLY A 1226 -26.96 65.13 7.56
C GLY A 1226 -27.83 66.28 8.07
N MET A 1227 -28.87 65.95 8.84
CA MET A 1227 -29.85 66.92 9.34
C MET A 1227 -29.28 67.93 10.35
N LYS A 1228 -28.04 67.75 10.84
CA LYS A 1228 -27.42 68.69 11.79
C LYS A 1228 -27.00 70.01 11.15
N LEU A 1229 -26.69 70.02 9.84
CA LEU A 1229 -26.20 71.20 9.13
C LEU A 1229 -27.03 71.57 7.88
N GLN A 1230 -28.01 70.76 7.51
CA GLN A 1230 -28.89 71.02 6.37
C GLN A 1230 -30.28 70.42 6.61
N ALA A 1231 -31.34 71.13 6.22
CA ALA A 1231 -32.72 70.65 6.39
C ALA A 1231 -33.09 69.52 5.40
N HIS A 1232 -32.45 69.49 4.23
CA HIS A 1232 -32.64 68.48 3.18
C HIS A 1232 -31.29 68.20 2.50
N ARG A 1233 -31.09 66.99 1.97
CA ARG A 1233 -29.93 66.69 1.11
C ARG A 1233 -30.19 67.30 -0.27
N GLY A 1234 -29.58 68.46 -0.55
CA GLY A 1234 -29.66 69.11 -1.88
C GLY A 1234 -28.77 68.41 -2.91
N ARG A 1235 -29.19 68.35 -4.18
CA ARG A 1235 -28.36 67.88 -5.30
C ARG A 1235 -27.45 69.04 -5.73
N TRP A 1236 -26.14 68.93 -5.49
CA TRP A 1236 -25.14 69.96 -5.79
C TRP A 1236 -24.35 69.62 -7.03
#